data_AF-A0A9X3PQU5-F1
#
_entry.id   AF-A0A9X3PQU5-F1
#
_cell.length_a   1.000
_cell.length_b   1.000
_cell.length_c   1.000
_cell.angle_alpha   90.00
_cell.angle_beta   90.00
_cell.angle_gamma   90.00
#
_symmetry.space_group_name_H-M   'P 1'
#
loop_
_entity.id
_entity.type
_entity.pdbx_description
1 polymer ?
#
loop_
_entity_poly.entity_id
_entity_poly.type
_entity_poly.pdbx_seq_one_letter_code
_entity_poly.pdbx_strand_id
1 'polypeptide(L)'
;MPFSAFRAPRRAVITLGAAAVAAASMPLAAGAATTARTRVKIVDDCATRETRALFQYMRDQQGRGILFGHEHTLTDGFTFTEFTETTSDVEAVTGDYPAVFGWDTLILDGFQKPGVYGGTVEENIEALTWALEKSDALGGINVLSAHMYNFVTGGNFWDTAGRVVGQILPGGPKHADFNGFLDRIAAAVKGAKRSDGSLVPVVFRPFHENTGGWFWWGAGHCTSAEFIEIFRYTVEYLRDTKKVHNLLYSYSPNSGFGGDPTNYMKTYPGDEFVDILGYDAYDNSAGSAEWLSGTMKDLAMVVGLADERGKVPAFTEFGESGDEGRNLNWFSDLLGALKADPAASRVSHMLTWANFGGNNRAYVPFPGHAMEPDFVAYYEDPYSLFASDLDGVLDASTAAVPSAPFLHLVTPTDRQRITTAETTIRMRLTGATSRKATYSINGGAPVTLTRDSAGFYSGTWAIDPSWLDNRTVTVAVSAKAGTKTYTDSALVFLGEVEPLPAGWIDDFEGYAGDDLTLSEAYSHVNANTTTLSAEHRTSGAYGLAYSYDFAGAGYTGIGKSVGADWTAFSALKLWLKGDGSTNGATIQVVAKGAYFEYNTGLSNTAGAEVAAPFSEFKPAPWDTGHAGELLDAAHLAEVSAFNLYLGYGGTTATGTVYVDDIRAE
;
A
#
# COMPACT_ATOMS: atom_id res chain seq x y z
N MET A 1 -48.38 56.02 -53.60
CA MET A 1 -49.52 56.87 -54.04
C MET A 1 -50.83 56.12 -53.80
N PRO A 2 -51.96 56.82 -53.53
CA PRO A 2 -52.69 56.73 -52.26
C PRO A 2 -54.04 55.95 -52.26
N PHE A 3 -54.44 55.57 -51.03
CA PHE A 3 -55.77 55.59 -50.35
C PHE A 3 -57.13 55.26 -51.02
N SER A 4 -57.92 54.54 -50.18
CA SER A 4 -59.36 54.71 -49.87
C SER A 4 -60.39 54.05 -50.81
N ALA A 5 -61.00 52.91 -50.47
CA ALA A 5 -62.03 52.62 -49.46
C ALA A 5 -63.47 53.06 -49.84
N PHE A 6 -64.41 52.10 -49.79
CA PHE A 6 -65.84 52.38 -49.63
C PHE A 6 -66.55 51.34 -48.72
N ARG A 7 -67.26 51.92 -47.75
CA ARG A 7 -68.30 51.43 -46.82
C ARG A 7 -69.62 51.12 -47.59
N ALA A 8 -70.66 50.42 -47.14
CA ALA A 8 -71.08 49.74 -45.90
C ALA A 8 -72.47 49.03 -46.20
N PRO A 9 -73.48 48.93 -45.31
CA PRO A 9 -73.73 47.83 -44.36
C PRO A 9 -75.19 47.27 -44.38
N ARG A 10 -75.49 46.27 -43.51
CA ARG A 10 -76.65 46.16 -42.56
C ARG A 10 -76.79 44.68 -42.10
N ARG A 11 -76.37 44.26 -40.90
CA ARG A 11 -77.01 44.26 -39.54
C ARG A 11 -78.34 43.52 -39.40
N ALA A 12 -78.30 42.33 -38.75
CA ALA A 12 -78.98 41.93 -37.49
C ALA A 12 -78.98 40.38 -37.36
N VAL A 13 -78.93 39.66 -36.22
CA VAL A 13 -78.70 39.87 -34.78
C VAL A 13 -78.48 38.45 -34.16
N ILE A 14 -77.37 38.28 -33.43
CA ILE A 14 -77.11 37.60 -32.13
C ILE A 14 -77.71 36.20 -31.82
N THR A 15 -76.81 35.23 -31.54
CA THR A 15 -76.81 34.48 -30.25
C THR A 15 -75.40 34.07 -29.82
N LEU A 16 -75.20 34.09 -28.50
CA LEU A 16 -74.02 33.89 -27.64
C LEU A 16 -73.21 32.61 -27.96
N GLY A 17 -71.92 32.43 -27.68
CA GLY A 17 -70.88 33.18 -26.98
C GLY A 17 -69.75 32.20 -26.57
N ALA A 18 -68.48 32.63 -26.61
CA ALA A 18 -67.37 32.16 -25.76
C ALA A 18 -66.09 32.91 -26.16
N ALA A 19 -65.44 33.50 -25.17
CA ALA A 19 -64.33 34.43 -25.32
C ALA A 19 -63.02 33.74 -25.71
N ALA A 20 -62.35 34.25 -26.75
CA ALA A 20 -60.93 34.03 -27.00
C ALA A 20 -60.15 35.12 -26.28
N VAL A 21 -59.50 34.79 -25.17
CA VAL A 21 -58.51 35.65 -24.53
C VAL A 21 -57.18 35.43 -25.25
N ALA A 22 -56.65 36.51 -25.83
CA ALA A 22 -55.31 36.55 -26.38
C ALA A 22 -54.29 36.33 -25.25
N ALA A 23 -53.62 35.18 -25.24
CA ALA A 23 -52.48 34.95 -24.38
C ALA A 23 -51.23 35.55 -25.05
N ALA A 24 -50.65 36.56 -24.41
CA ALA A 24 -49.29 36.99 -24.70
C ALA A 24 -48.36 35.79 -24.48
N SER A 25 -47.65 35.37 -25.52
CA SER A 25 -46.58 34.38 -25.41
C SER A 25 -45.42 35.02 -24.66
N MET A 26 -45.36 34.81 -23.34
CA MET A 26 -44.12 34.95 -22.60
C MET A 26 -43.14 33.88 -23.11
N PRO A 27 -41.84 34.17 -23.28
CA PRO A 27 -40.87 33.13 -23.55
C PRO A 27 -40.94 32.15 -22.38
N LEU A 28 -41.17 30.86 -22.65
CA LEU A 28 -40.81 29.85 -21.67
C LEU A 28 -39.33 30.07 -21.38
N ALA A 29 -39.00 30.41 -20.13
CA ALA A 29 -37.64 30.29 -19.65
C ALA A 29 -37.22 28.85 -19.93
N ALA A 30 -36.26 28.69 -20.84
CA ALA A 30 -35.59 27.42 -21.02
C ALA A 30 -35.02 27.06 -19.64
N GLY A 31 -35.65 26.11 -18.97
CA GLY A 31 -35.09 25.53 -17.76
C GLY A 31 -33.72 24.99 -18.18
N ALA A 32 -32.66 25.62 -17.68
CA ALA A 32 -31.32 25.09 -17.84
C ALA A 32 -31.37 23.66 -17.31
N ALA A 33 -31.22 22.69 -18.20
CA ALA A 33 -31.04 21.30 -17.81
C ALA A 33 -29.76 21.27 -16.96
N THR A 34 -29.91 21.28 -15.65
CA THR A 34 -28.79 21.05 -14.74
C THR A 34 -28.30 19.64 -15.01
N THR A 35 -27.18 19.51 -15.71
CA THR A 35 -26.49 18.23 -15.89
C THR A 35 -26.25 17.64 -14.50
N ALA A 36 -26.75 16.43 -14.28
CA ALA A 36 -26.62 15.76 -13.00
C ALA A 36 -25.13 15.53 -12.71
N ARG A 37 -24.67 15.90 -11.50
CA ARG A 37 -23.28 15.70 -11.08
C ARG A 37 -22.97 14.21 -10.93
N THR A 38 -21.80 13.77 -11.38
CA THR A 38 -21.31 12.41 -11.14
C THR A 38 -21.10 12.20 -9.65
N ARG A 39 -21.67 11.12 -9.10
CA ARG A 39 -21.57 10.78 -7.68
C ARG A 39 -20.32 9.94 -7.45
N VAL A 40 -19.40 10.42 -6.63
CA VAL A 40 -18.14 9.71 -6.33
C VAL A 40 -18.12 9.22 -4.87
N LYS A 41 -17.80 7.95 -4.65
CA LYS A 41 -17.50 7.40 -3.32
C LYS A 41 -15.99 7.48 -3.13
N ILE A 42 -15.57 8.38 -2.25
CA ILE A 42 -14.19 8.78 -1.97
C ILE A 42 -13.99 8.78 -0.45
N VAL A 43 -12.77 8.57 0.05
CA VAL A 43 -12.43 8.48 1.48
C VAL A 43 -12.81 9.73 2.26
N ASP A 44 -12.65 10.91 1.65
CA ASP A 44 -13.06 12.19 2.20
C ASP A 44 -14.30 12.73 1.48
N ASP A 45 -15.47 12.56 2.09
CA ASP A 45 -16.72 13.09 1.56
C ASP A 45 -16.82 14.63 1.61
N CYS A 46 -15.86 15.27 2.28
CA CYS A 46 -15.66 16.72 2.31
C CYS A 46 -14.54 17.19 1.35
N ALA A 47 -13.96 16.28 0.55
CA ALA A 47 -12.88 16.60 -0.38
C ALA A 47 -13.27 17.77 -1.30
N THR A 48 -12.29 18.57 -1.74
CA THR A 48 -12.53 19.69 -2.66
C THR A 48 -13.14 19.22 -3.99
N ARG A 49 -13.69 20.15 -4.78
CA ARG A 49 -14.22 19.82 -6.11
C ARG A 49 -13.12 19.22 -6.98
N GLU A 50 -11.93 19.79 -6.92
CA GLU A 50 -10.77 19.47 -7.72
C GLU A 50 -10.26 18.06 -7.38
N THR A 51 -10.21 17.69 -6.10
CA THR A 51 -9.81 16.34 -5.67
C THR A 51 -10.81 15.27 -6.08
N ARG A 52 -12.11 15.55 -5.98
CA ARG A 52 -13.14 14.64 -6.50
C ARG A 52 -13.10 14.53 -8.03
N ALA A 53 -12.77 15.61 -8.72
CA ALA A 53 -12.61 15.60 -10.17
C ALA A 53 -11.38 14.79 -10.59
N LEU A 54 -10.25 14.91 -9.88
CA LEU A 54 -9.07 14.08 -10.09
C LEU A 54 -9.39 12.59 -9.90
N PHE A 55 -10.08 12.21 -8.81
CA PHE A 55 -10.51 10.82 -8.60
C PHE A 55 -11.38 10.31 -9.76
N GLN A 56 -12.32 11.13 -10.22
CA GLN A 56 -13.17 10.78 -11.36
C GLN A 56 -12.35 10.64 -12.65
N TYR A 57 -11.41 11.54 -12.91
CA TYR A 57 -10.52 11.49 -14.06
C TYR A 57 -9.68 10.20 -14.07
N MET A 58 -9.04 9.85 -12.95
CA MET A 58 -8.24 8.63 -12.84
C MET A 58 -9.09 7.35 -13.01
N ARG A 59 -10.38 7.39 -12.63
CA ARG A 59 -11.33 6.31 -12.92
C ARG A 59 -11.69 6.24 -14.41
N ASP A 60 -11.94 7.38 -15.04
CA ASP A 60 -12.31 7.46 -16.45
C ASP A 60 -11.12 7.13 -17.38
N GLN A 61 -9.89 7.25 -16.87
CA GLN A 61 -8.65 6.95 -17.60
C GLN A 61 -8.38 5.45 -17.76
N GLN A 62 -8.97 4.60 -16.91
CA GLN A 62 -8.75 3.15 -16.92
C GLN A 62 -8.98 2.55 -18.32
N GLY A 63 -7.93 1.98 -18.90
CA GLY A 63 -7.97 1.31 -20.21
C GLY A 63 -7.88 2.25 -21.42
N ARG A 64 -7.78 3.57 -21.24
CA ARG A 64 -7.68 4.57 -22.32
C ARG A 64 -6.25 5.02 -22.62
N GLY A 65 -5.29 4.59 -21.81
CA GLY A 65 -3.89 4.97 -21.85
C GLY A 65 -3.35 5.00 -20.42
N ILE A 66 -2.05 4.81 -20.27
CA ILE A 66 -1.34 4.80 -19.01
C ILE A 66 -0.66 6.15 -18.80
N LEU A 67 -0.99 6.83 -17.69
CA LEU A 67 -0.31 8.07 -17.33
C LEU A 67 1.11 7.75 -16.84
N PHE A 68 2.13 8.20 -17.56
CA PHE A 68 3.52 8.00 -17.16
C PHE A 68 3.90 8.96 -16.03
N GLY A 69 4.58 8.45 -15.02
CA GLY A 69 5.05 9.18 -13.86
C GLY A 69 6.55 9.07 -13.63
N HIS A 70 7.13 10.12 -13.05
CA HIS A 70 8.54 10.13 -12.65
C HIS A 70 8.70 10.85 -11.30
N GLU A 71 9.33 10.16 -10.35
CA GLU A 71 9.67 10.69 -9.03
C GLU A 71 10.77 11.77 -9.14
N HIS A 72 10.64 12.87 -8.38
CA HIS A 72 11.61 13.99 -8.36
C HIS A 72 11.99 14.56 -9.73
N THR A 73 11.10 14.43 -10.72
CA THR A 73 11.37 14.76 -12.13
C THR A 73 11.86 16.19 -12.37
N LEU A 74 11.53 17.13 -11.48
CA LEU A 74 11.96 18.53 -11.60
C LEU A 74 13.25 18.85 -10.85
N THR A 75 13.57 18.11 -9.78
CA THR A 75 14.64 18.48 -8.83
C THR A 75 15.92 17.67 -9.01
N ASP A 76 15.81 16.51 -9.61
CA ASP A 76 16.92 15.57 -9.80
C ASP A 76 16.93 15.05 -11.23
N GLY A 77 18.14 14.98 -11.81
CA GLY A 77 18.36 14.52 -13.16
C GLY A 77 19.85 14.44 -13.52
N PHE A 78 20.13 13.83 -14.66
CA PHE A 78 21.46 13.72 -15.26
C PHE A 78 21.77 14.85 -16.23
N THR A 79 20.75 15.52 -16.76
CA THR A 79 20.91 16.61 -17.75
C THR A 79 21.16 17.98 -17.12
N PHE A 80 21.06 18.09 -15.80
CA PHE A 80 21.27 19.32 -15.05
C PHE A 80 21.92 19.05 -13.69
N THR A 81 22.71 20.00 -13.20
CA THR A 81 23.32 19.95 -11.86
C THR A 81 22.55 20.77 -10.82
N GLU A 82 21.89 21.83 -11.27
CA GLU A 82 21.04 22.70 -10.47
C GLU A 82 19.65 22.67 -11.10
N PHE A 83 18.62 22.42 -10.30
CA PHE A 83 17.26 22.41 -10.81
C PHE A 83 16.74 23.84 -10.96
N THR A 84 15.82 24.00 -11.90
CA THR A 84 15.05 25.23 -12.07
C THR A 84 13.56 24.89 -11.98
N GLU A 85 12.73 25.86 -12.32
CA GLU A 85 11.28 25.67 -12.40
C GLU A 85 10.81 24.78 -13.56
N THR A 86 11.71 24.40 -14.49
CA THR A 86 11.39 23.70 -15.75
C THR A 86 12.43 22.65 -16.15
N THR A 87 13.31 22.22 -15.25
CA THR A 87 14.27 21.14 -15.54
C THR A 87 13.57 19.79 -15.49
N SER A 88 13.85 18.87 -16.41
CA SER A 88 13.45 17.47 -16.30
C SER A 88 14.21 16.61 -17.32
N ASP A 89 14.69 15.43 -16.90
CA ASP A 89 15.27 14.47 -17.85
C ASP A 89 14.22 13.91 -18.82
N VAL A 90 12.95 13.81 -18.37
CA VAL A 90 11.84 13.40 -19.24
C VAL A 90 11.64 14.43 -20.36
N GLU A 91 11.61 15.72 -20.00
CA GLU A 91 11.48 16.81 -20.97
C GLU A 91 12.70 16.89 -21.90
N ALA A 92 13.90 16.69 -21.37
CA ALA A 92 15.13 16.70 -22.15
C ALA A 92 15.18 15.61 -23.25
N VAL A 93 14.51 14.47 -23.04
CA VAL A 93 14.44 13.37 -24.03
C VAL A 93 13.21 13.45 -24.92
N THR A 94 12.05 13.77 -24.36
CA THR A 94 10.76 13.64 -25.06
C THR A 94 10.20 14.97 -25.58
N GLY A 95 10.66 16.09 -25.02
CA GLY A 95 10.07 17.41 -25.21
C GLY A 95 8.77 17.65 -24.42
N ASP A 96 8.40 16.74 -23.52
CA ASP A 96 7.23 16.85 -22.63
C ASP A 96 7.56 16.43 -21.18
N TYR A 97 6.70 16.78 -20.24
CA TYR A 97 6.82 16.38 -18.83
C TYR A 97 6.02 15.09 -18.57
N PRO A 98 6.34 14.31 -17.52
CA PRO A 98 5.50 13.19 -17.13
C PRO A 98 4.09 13.66 -16.77
N ALA A 99 3.07 12.84 -17.01
CA ALA A 99 1.70 13.13 -16.58
C ALA A 99 1.57 13.10 -15.04
N VAL A 100 2.36 12.27 -14.36
CA VAL A 100 2.37 12.13 -12.91
C VAL A 100 3.72 12.58 -12.34
N PHE A 101 3.68 13.47 -11.36
CA PHE A 101 4.86 13.99 -10.66
C PHE A 101 4.92 13.37 -9.27
N GLY A 102 5.96 12.58 -9.05
CA GLY A 102 6.23 11.95 -7.75
C GLY A 102 7.10 12.81 -6.86
N TRP A 103 6.78 12.84 -5.56
CA TRP A 103 7.51 13.50 -4.50
C TRP A 103 7.48 12.67 -3.23
N ASP A 104 8.46 12.84 -2.34
CA ASP A 104 8.45 12.19 -1.02
C ASP A 104 8.43 13.19 0.15
N THR A 105 7.83 12.80 1.26
CA THR A 105 7.91 13.52 2.54
C THR A 105 9.33 13.74 3.07
N LEU A 106 10.37 13.04 2.58
CA LEU A 106 11.77 13.32 2.88
C LEU A 106 12.17 14.78 2.56
N ILE A 107 11.44 15.45 1.66
CA ILE A 107 11.54 16.90 1.44
C ILE A 107 11.33 17.66 2.74
N LEU A 108 10.35 17.26 3.57
CA LEU A 108 10.03 17.93 4.83
C LEU A 108 11.23 17.93 5.78
N ASP A 109 11.99 16.83 5.82
CA ASP A 109 13.19 16.68 6.66
C ASP A 109 14.47 17.17 5.98
N GLY A 110 14.37 17.64 4.73
CA GLY A 110 15.48 18.18 3.95
C GLY A 110 16.43 17.11 3.40
N PHE A 111 16.05 15.83 3.46
CA PHE A 111 16.85 14.73 2.93
C PHE A 111 16.71 14.57 1.42
N GLN A 112 15.71 15.19 0.81
CA GLN A 112 15.54 15.27 -0.64
C GLN A 112 15.19 16.69 -1.06
N LYS A 113 15.62 17.04 -2.28
CA LYS A 113 15.29 18.32 -2.91
C LYS A 113 13.78 18.41 -3.18
N PRO A 114 13.19 19.60 -3.13
CA PRO A 114 13.83 20.91 -2.93
C PRO A 114 14.06 21.25 -1.46
N GLY A 115 13.78 20.32 -0.54
CA GLY A 115 14.11 20.47 0.87
C GLY A 115 15.61 20.58 1.09
N VAL A 116 15.98 21.24 2.19
CA VAL A 116 17.38 21.53 2.55
C VAL A 116 17.71 20.86 3.86
N TYR A 117 18.70 19.96 3.86
CA TYR A 117 19.16 19.30 5.07
C TYR A 117 19.69 20.32 6.08
N GLY A 118 19.18 20.27 7.32
CA GLY A 118 19.47 21.26 8.35
C GLY A 118 18.76 22.61 8.19
N GLY A 119 17.89 22.75 7.18
CA GLY A 119 16.94 23.86 7.05
C GLY A 119 15.88 23.84 8.15
N THR A 120 15.13 24.93 8.25
CA THR A 120 14.01 25.06 9.20
C THR A 120 12.82 24.20 8.76
N VAL A 121 11.93 23.90 9.72
CA VAL A 121 10.69 23.17 9.44
C VAL A 121 9.83 23.94 8.44
N GLU A 122 9.76 25.27 8.58
CA GLU A 122 8.99 26.15 7.69
C GLU A 122 9.55 26.16 6.27
N GLU A 123 10.88 26.29 6.09
CA GLU A 123 11.52 26.26 4.78
C GLU A 123 11.23 24.96 4.02
N ASN A 124 11.29 23.81 4.71
CA ASN A 124 11.04 22.53 4.05
C ASN A 124 9.54 22.26 3.81
N ILE A 125 8.64 22.82 4.63
CA ILE A 125 7.20 22.84 4.33
C ILE A 125 6.96 23.66 3.06
N GLU A 126 7.56 24.85 2.96
CA GLU A 126 7.45 25.71 1.76
C GLU A 126 8.04 25.03 0.52
N ALA A 127 9.13 24.27 0.67
CA ALA A 127 9.74 23.49 -0.40
C ALA A 127 8.78 22.41 -0.94
N LEU A 128 8.12 21.63 -0.07
CA LEU A 128 7.12 20.66 -0.50
C LEU A 128 5.88 21.35 -1.11
N THR A 129 5.42 22.46 -0.53
CA THR A 129 4.33 23.26 -1.11
C THR A 129 4.67 23.71 -2.52
N TRP A 130 5.87 24.24 -2.75
CA TRP A 130 6.34 24.64 -4.07
C TRP A 130 6.34 23.47 -5.05
N ALA A 131 6.81 22.30 -4.64
CA ALA A 131 6.87 21.12 -5.50
C ALA A 131 5.47 20.75 -6.02
N LEU A 132 4.48 20.72 -5.12
CA LEU A 132 3.08 20.42 -5.44
C LEU A 132 2.46 21.48 -6.37
N GLU A 133 2.67 22.76 -6.08
CA GLU A 133 2.17 23.86 -6.91
C GLU A 133 2.80 23.87 -8.30
N LYS A 134 4.08 23.50 -8.40
CA LYS A 134 4.80 23.58 -9.66
C LYS A 134 4.43 22.46 -10.61
N SER A 135 4.31 21.24 -10.11
CA SER A 135 3.79 20.10 -10.86
C SER A 135 2.37 20.37 -11.38
N ASP A 136 1.50 20.94 -10.54
CA ASP A 136 0.13 21.30 -10.94
C ASP A 136 0.10 22.40 -12.01
N ALA A 137 0.97 23.41 -11.89
CA ALA A 137 1.09 24.48 -12.89
C ALA A 137 1.59 24.00 -14.26
N LEU A 138 2.31 22.86 -14.29
CA LEU A 138 2.70 22.16 -15.52
C LEU A 138 1.61 21.22 -16.06
N GLY A 139 0.44 21.17 -15.40
CA GLY A 139 -0.70 20.34 -15.79
C GLY A 139 -0.68 18.92 -15.21
N GLY A 140 0.34 18.58 -14.42
CA GLY A 140 0.56 17.23 -13.90
C GLY A 140 -0.29 16.86 -12.68
N ILE A 141 -0.34 15.55 -12.41
CA ILE A 141 -0.97 14.97 -11.22
C ILE A 141 0.10 14.72 -10.16
N ASN A 142 -0.11 15.21 -8.94
CA ASN A 142 0.83 15.01 -7.84
C ASN A 142 0.61 13.68 -7.11
N VAL A 143 1.69 12.90 -6.92
CA VAL A 143 1.77 11.77 -5.99
C VAL A 143 2.81 12.10 -4.92
N LEU A 144 2.44 11.91 -3.65
CA LEU A 144 3.31 12.11 -2.49
C LEU A 144 3.49 10.78 -1.76
N SER A 145 4.65 10.17 -1.92
CA SER A 145 5.13 9.01 -1.16
C SER A 145 5.63 9.46 0.23
N ALA A 146 5.88 8.51 1.14
CA ALA A 146 6.31 8.85 2.50
C ALA A 146 7.36 7.89 3.09
N HIS A 147 8.63 8.18 2.83
CA HIS A 147 9.77 7.57 3.50
C HIS A 147 10.08 8.25 4.83
N MET A 148 9.41 7.80 5.89
CA MET A 148 9.50 8.38 7.23
C MET A 148 10.74 7.94 7.99
N TYR A 149 11.39 8.87 8.70
CA TYR A 149 12.40 8.54 9.69
C TYR A 149 11.83 7.62 10.79
N ASN A 150 12.71 6.84 11.42
CA ASN A 150 12.32 5.98 12.53
C ASN A 150 12.10 6.82 13.79
N PHE A 151 10.84 6.94 14.24
CA PHE A 151 10.46 7.75 15.41
C PHE A 151 11.03 7.27 16.76
N VAL A 152 11.52 6.03 16.82
CA VAL A 152 12.08 5.42 18.03
C VAL A 152 13.57 5.69 18.13
N THR A 153 14.32 5.38 17.07
CA THR A 153 15.79 5.43 17.04
C THR A 153 16.34 6.76 16.50
N GLY A 154 15.55 7.47 15.69
CA GLY A 154 16.00 8.64 14.92
C GLY A 154 16.72 8.28 13.62
N GLY A 155 16.80 6.99 13.27
CA GLY A 155 17.37 6.52 12.00
C GLY A 155 16.48 6.83 10.79
N ASN A 156 16.91 6.40 9.60
CA ASN A 156 16.11 6.53 8.39
C ASN A 156 15.04 5.41 8.30
N PHE A 157 14.31 5.38 7.19
CA PHE A 157 13.23 4.42 6.94
C PHE A 157 13.70 2.94 6.85
N TRP A 158 14.99 2.69 6.58
CA TRP A 158 15.59 1.34 6.59
C TRP A 158 15.98 0.85 7.99
N ASP A 159 16.05 1.75 8.97
CA ASP A 159 16.24 1.36 10.36
C ASP A 159 14.94 0.75 10.88
N THR A 160 14.87 -0.58 10.93
CA THR A 160 13.68 -1.35 11.31
C THR A 160 13.58 -1.61 12.82
N ALA A 161 14.52 -1.11 13.62
CA ALA A 161 14.55 -1.37 15.04
C ALA A 161 13.45 -0.62 15.81
N GLY A 162 13.07 -1.16 16.97
CA GLY A 162 12.24 -0.44 17.95
C GLY A 162 10.72 -0.60 17.79
N ARG A 163 10.23 -1.48 16.90
CA ARG A 163 8.80 -1.80 16.78
C ARG A 163 7.94 -0.54 16.59
N VAL A 164 8.37 0.32 15.66
CA VAL A 164 7.96 1.72 15.55
C VAL A 164 6.45 1.91 15.49
N VAL A 165 5.73 1.11 14.70
CA VAL A 165 4.26 1.24 14.54
C VAL A 165 3.54 1.20 15.90
N GLY A 166 3.84 0.21 16.73
CA GLY A 166 3.26 0.09 18.08
C GLY A 166 3.61 1.28 19.00
N GLN A 167 4.73 1.96 18.74
CA GLN A 167 5.15 3.14 19.51
C GLN A 167 4.44 4.43 19.07
N ILE A 168 4.04 4.53 17.79
CA ILE A 168 3.39 5.72 17.22
C ILE A 168 1.86 5.63 17.17
N LEU A 169 1.27 4.44 17.33
CA LEU A 169 -0.17 4.27 17.47
C LEU A 169 -0.73 5.03 18.70
N PRO A 170 -2.03 5.36 18.72
CA PRO A 170 -2.64 6.04 19.87
C PRO A 170 -2.34 5.35 21.20
N GLY A 171 -1.75 6.10 22.15
CA GLY A 171 -1.33 5.60 23.46
C GLY A 171 0.13 5.11 23.53
N GLY A 172 0.81 4.97 22.39
CA GLY A 172 2.24 4.73 22.32
C GLY A 172 3.06 5.98 22.68
N PRO A 173 4.31 5.83 23.17
CA PRO A 173 5.14 6.93 23.65
C PRO A 173 5.63 7.88 22.54
N LYS A 174 5.59 7.45 21.28
CA LYS A 174 6.01 8.21 20.09
C LYS A 174 4.85 8.79 19.28
N HIS A 175 3.63 8.65 19.79
CA HIS A 175 2.42 9.14 19.13
C HIS A 175 2.43 10.66 18.87
N ALA A 176 2.96 11.44 19.80
CA ALA A 176 3.07 12.89 19.64
C ALA A 176 4.07 13.29 18.55
N ASP A 177 5.19 12.55 18.43
CA ASP A 177 6.21 12.77 17.40
C ASP A 177 5.63 12.49 16.01
N PHE A 178 4.85 11.41 15.88
CA PHE A 178 4.15 11.10 14.64
C PHE A 178 3.08 12.15 14.29
N ASN A 179 2.34 12.66 15.27
CA ASN A 179 1.40 13.78 15.04
C ASN A 179 2.11 15.04 14.56
N GLY A 180 3.30 15.33 15.09
CA GLY A 180 4.14 16.43 14.62
C GLY A 180 4.57 16.27 13.16
N PHE A 181 4.90 15.05 12.73
CA PHE A 181 5.17 14.74 11.33
C PHE A 181 3.93 14.93 10.44
N LEU A 182 2.77 14.37 10.83
CA LEU A 182 1.51 14.55 10.08
C LEU A 182 1.06 16.01 10.01
N ASP A 183 1.36 16.81 11.04
CA ASP A 183 1.09 18.25 11.04
C ASP A 183 1.85 18.99 9.94
N ARG A 184 3.09 18.58 9.65
CA ARG A 184 3.93 19.18 8.58
C ARG A 184 3.40 18.81 7.19
N ILE A 185 2.98 17.56 6.99
CA ILE A 185 2.27 17.15 5.76
C ILE A 185 1.01 17.99 5.58
N ALA A 186 0.18 18.09 6.63
CA ALA A 186 -1.05 18.87 6.57
C ALA A 186 -0.79 20.36 6.27
N ALA A 187 0.29 20.93 6.79
CA ALA A 187 0.69 22.30 6.49
C ALA A 187 1.07 22.48 5.01
N ALA A 188 1.95 21.62 4.47
CA ALA A 188 2.40 21.71 3.08
C ALA A 188 1.26 21.51 2.08
N VAL A 189 0.44 20.47 2.29
CA VAL A 189 -0.67 20.12 1.40
C VAL A 189 -1.78 21.18 1.43
N LYS A 190 -2.09 21.78 2.59
CA LYS A 190 -3.06 22.89 2.68
C LYS A 190 -2.50 24.23 2.20
N GLY A 191 -1.17 24.34 2.18
CA GLY A 191 -0.43 25.47 1.63
C GLY A 191 -0.55 25.53 0.11
N ALA A 192 -0.43 24.37 -0.55
CA ALA A 192 -0.41 24.24 -2.00
C ALA A 192 -1.72 24.70 -2.67
N LYS A 193 -1.65 25.83 -3.36
CA LYS A 193 -2.77 26.49 -4.01
C LYS A 193 -2.46 26.88 -5.43
N ARG A 194 -3.47 26.76 -6.28
CA ARG A 194 -3.45 27.37 -7.61
C ARG A 194 -3.53 28.88 -7.54
N SER A 195 -3.26 29.52 -8.67
CA SER A 195 -3.37 30.97 -8.84
C SER A 195 -4.76 31.53 -8.53
N ASP A 196 -5.83 30.73 -8.65
CA ASP A 196 -7.20 31.10 -8.29
C ASP A 196 -7.55 30.85 -6.80
N GLY A 197 -6.60 30.33 -6.02
CA GLY A 197 -6.75 30.00 -4.61
C GLY A 197 -7.37 28.64 -4.31
N SER A 198 -7.75 27.86 -5.34
CA SER A 198 -8.16 26.46 -5.16
C SER A 198 -6.99 25.60 -4.69
N LEU A 199 -7.28 24.59 -3.86
CA LEU A 199 -6.25 23.68 -3.36
C LEU A 199 -5.82 22.70 -4.47
N VAL A 200 -4.51 22.42 -4.51
CA VAL A 200 -3.92 21.42 -5.40
C VAL A 200 -4.24 20.01 -4.87
N PRO A 201 -4.91 19.13 -5.63
CA PRO A 201 -5.11 17.73 -5.27
C PRO A 201 -3.79 16.96 -5.26
N VAL A 202 -3.65 16.06 -4.29
CA VAL A 202 -2.47 15.20 -4.14
C VAL A 202 -2.93 13.77 -3.85
N VAL A 203 -2.32 12.79 -4.52
CA VAL A 203 -2.42 11.38 -4.14
C VAL A 203 -1.38 11.11 -3.07
N PHE A 204 -1.79 10.88 -1.83
CA PHE A 204 -0.89 10.56 -0.72
C PHE A 204 -0.79 9.04 -0.52
N ARG A 205 0.44 8.52 -0.52
CA ARG A 205 0.77 7.09 -0.49
C ARG A 205 1.66 6.75 0.72
N PRO A 206 1.09 6.68 1.94
CA PRO A 206 1.85 6.37 3.14
C PRO A 206 2.09 4.86 3.30
N PHE A 207 3.19 4.48 3.95
CA PHE A 207 3.51 3.10 4.34
C PHE A 207 3.46 2.08 3.19
N HIS A 208 4.00 2.44 2.03
CA HIS A 208 4.09 1.59 0.84
C HIS A 208 5.05 0.41 1.04
N GLU A 209 4.97 -0.60 0.17
CA GLU A 209 5.80 -1.82 0.19
C GLU A 209 5.77 -2.61 1.50
N ASN A 210 4.70 -2.49 2.26
CA ASN A 210 4.58 -3.06 3.60
C ASN A 210 4.58 -4.60 3.67
N THR A 211 4.40 -5.28 2.54
CA THR A 211 4.58 -6.75 2.44
C THR A 211 6.05 -7.15 2.46
N GLY A 212 6.97 -6.23 2.13
CA GLY A 212 8.41 -6.38 2.33
C GLY A 212 8.82 -6.10 3.78
N GLY A 213 10.01 -6.57 4.16
CA GLY A 213 10.56 -6.43 5.52
C GLY A 213 11.69 -5.39 5.66
N TRP A 214 11.86 -4.53 4.66
CA TRP A 214 12.96 -3.57 4.62
C TRP A 214 12.67 -2.21 5.27
N PHE A 215 11.39 -1.83 5.36
CA PHE A 215 10.97 -0.63 6.09
C PHE A 215 10.46 -0.98 7.48
N TRP A 216 10.56 -0.04 8.43
CA TRP A 216 10.12 -0.28 9.82
C TRP A 216 8.61 -0.50 9.97
N TRP A 217 7.81 -0.15 8.95
CA TRP A 217 6.37 -0.45 8.86
C TRP A 217 6.06 -1.73 8.07
N GLY A 218 7.09 -2.45 7.63
CA GLY A 218 6.96 -3.65 6.82
C GLY A 218 6.69 -4.93 7.62
N ALA A 219 6.56 -6.03 6.89
CA ALA A 219 6.38 -7.38 7.42
C ALA A 219 7.53 -7.74 8.39
N GLY A 220 7.18 -8.38 9.51
CA GLY A 220 8.10 -8.68 10.61
C GLY A 220 8.28 -7.54 11.63
N HIS A 221 8.03 -6.29 11.23
CA HIS A 221 8.22 -5.10 12.08
C HIS A 221 6.91 -4.47 12.56
N CYS A 222 5.78 -4.87 11.96
CA CYS A 222 4.42 -4.64 12.45
C CYS A 222 3.50 -5.84 12.20
N THR A 223 2.46 -6.00 13.01
CA THR A 223 1.35 -6.94 12.73
C THR A 223 0.41 -6.33 11.70
N SER A 224 -0.40 -7.15 11.04
CA SER A 224 -1.31 -6.61 10.01
C SER A 224 -2.35 -5.68 10.61
N ALA A 225 -2.82 -5.99 11.82
CA ALA A 225 -3.77 -5.15 12.55
C ALA A 225 -3.14 -3.81 12.96
N GLU A 226 -1.89 -3.79 13.43
CA GLU A 226 -1.17 -2.54 13.70
C GLU A 226 -0.99 -1.69 12.43
N PHE A 227 -0.65 -2.32 11.30
CA PHE A 227 -0.53 -1.64 10.01
C PHE A 227 -1.86 -1.00 9.58
N ILE A 228 -2.95 -1.78 9.63
CA ILE A 228 -4.30 -1.30 9.31
C ILE A 228 -4.65 -0.10 10.19
N GLU A 229 -4.41 -0.21 11.50
CA GLU A 229 -4.75 0.87 12.44
C GLU A 229 -3.88 2.11 12.26
N ILE A 230 -2.59 2.00 11.94
CA ILE A 230 -1.76 3.20 11.72
C ILE A 230 -2.11 3.89 10.41
N PHE A 231 -2.49 3.13 9.37
CA PHE A 231 -3.00 3.69 8.12
C PHE A 231 -4.32 4.43 8.37
N ARG A 232 -5.28 3.80 9.08
CA ARG A 232 -6.56 4.42 9.47
C ARG A 232 -6.33 5.69 10.28
N TYR A 233 -5.46 5.62 11.28
CA TYR A 233 -5.13 6.77 12.11
C TYR A 233 -4.56 7.94 11.27
N THR A 234 -3.69 7.64 10.31
CA THR A 234 -3.09 8.64 9.42
C THR A 234 -4.17 9.36 8.60
N VAL A 235 -5.08 8.60 8.00
CA VAL A 235 -6.23 9.14 7.25
C VAL A 235 -7.12 9.99 8.17
N GLU A 236 -7.53 9.47 9.32
CA GLU A 236 -8.41 10.17 10.26
C GLU A 236 -7.77 11.43 10.83
N TYR A 237 -6.47 11.39 11.11
CA TYR A 237 -5.76 12.56 11.62
C TYR A 237 -5.72 13.66 10.56
N LEU A 238 -5.32 13.35 9.33
CA LEU A 238 -5.26 14.32 8.24
C LEU A 238 -6.66 14.84 7.84
N ARG A 239 -7.62 13.94 7.60
CA ARG A 239 -8.99 14.26 7.17
C ARG A 239 -9.82 14.88 8.30
N ASP A 240 -9.89 14.22 9.46
CA ASP A 240 -10.85 14.57 10.50
C ASP A 240 -10.30 15.57 11.51
N THR A 241 -9.01 15.50 11.86
CA THR A 241 -8.37 16.41 12.83
C THR A 241 -7.79 17.65 12.15
N LYS A 242 -6.98 17.47 11.09
CA LYS A 242 -6.29 18.58 10.41
C LYS A 242 -7.09 19.20 9.27
N LYS A 243 -8.22 18.59 8.89
CA LYS A 243 -9.14 19.07 7.85
C LYS A 243 -8.41 19.30 6.52
N VAL A 244 -7.59 18.32 6.14
CA VAL A 244 -6.97 18.27 4.81
C VAL A 244 -7.99 17.66 3.87
N HIS A 245 -8.48 18.45 2.91
CA HIS A 245 -9.57 18.07 2.01
C HIS A 245 -9.13 17.94 0.54
N ASN A 246 -7.82 17.95 0.30
CA ASN A 246 -7.24 17.86 -1.03
C ASN A 246 -6.35 16.62 -1.22
N LEU A 247 -6.63 15.55 -0.47
CA LEU A 247 -5.93 14.26 -0.57
C LEU A 247 -6.82 13.17 -1.19
N LEU A 248 -6.21 12.33 -2.01
CA LEU A 248 -6.63 10.95 -2.28
C LEU A 248 -5.67 10.01 -1.55
N TYR A 249 -6.14 8.89 -1.03
CA TYR A 249 -5.31 7.95 -0.29
C TYR A 249 -4.98 6.70 -1.12
N SER A 250 -3.70 6.41 -1.30
CA SER A 250 -3.20 5.24 -2.03
C SER A 250 -2.59 4.21 -1.07
N TYR A 251 -2.89 2.93 -1.31
CA TYR A 251 -2.33 1.79 -0.60
C TYR A 251 -1.61 0.89 -1.61
N SER A 252 -0.29 0.72 -1.47
CA SER A 252 0.53 -0.03 -2.42
C SER A 252 1.49 -1.01 -1.73
N PRO A 253 1.06 -2.27 -1.53
CA PRO A 253 1.97 -3.36 -1.20
C PRO A 253 3.03 -3.62 -2.28
N ASN A 254 4.15 -4.25 -1.91
CA ASN A 254 5.17 -4.71 -2.84
C ASN A 254 4.71 -5.98 -3.57
N SER A 255 5.23 -6.18 -4.79
CA SER A 255 5.01 -7.31 -5.69
C SER A 255 5.19 -8.73 -5.12
N GLY A 256 4.70 -9.71 -5.89
CA GLY A 256 4.92 -11.13 -5.62
C GLY A 256 3.66 -11.87 -5.13
N PHE A 257 2.48 -11.50 -5.63
CA PHE A 257 1.21 -12.13 -5.21
C PHE A 257 0.82 -13.33 -6.06
N GLY A 258 1.35 -13.43 -7.28
CA GLY A 258 0.98 -14.49 -8.22
C GLY A 258 -0.51 -14.47 -8.58
N GLY A 259 -1.14 -13.30 -8.54
CA GLY A 259 -2.57 -13.06 -8.76
C GLY A 259 -3.50 -13.48 -7.62
N ASP A 260 -2.97 -13.84 -6.45
CA ASP A 260 -3.78 -14.17 -5.27
C ASP A 260 -3.99 -12.95 -4.37
N PRO A 261 -5.25 -12.47 -4.21
CA PRO A 261 -5.54 -11.30 -3.39
C PRO A 261 -5.34 -11.52 -1.89
N THR A 262 -5.17 -12.76 -1.42
CA THR A 262 -5.11 -13.09 0.02
C THR A 262 -4.03 -12.29 0.75
N ASN A 263 -2.79 -12.31 0.23
CA ASN A 263 -1.67 -11.60 0.84
C ASN A 263 -1.74 -10.08 0.60
N TYR A 264 -2.24 -9.65 -0.57
CA TYR A 264 -2.47 -8.23 -0.86
C TYR A 264 -3.47 -7.59 0.12
N MET A 265 -4.53 -8.33 0.46
CA MET A 265 -5.62 -7.86 1.31
C MET A 265 -5.33 -8.00 2.81
N LYS A 266 -4.26 -8.70 3.19
CA LYS A 266 -3.90 -8.98 4.58
C LYS A 266 -3.75 -7.70 5.43
N THR A 267 -3.17 -6.67 4.84
CA THR A 267 -2.93 -5.36 5.46
C THR A 267 -3.82 -4.25 4.89
N TYR A 268 -4.88 -4.61 4.15
CA TYR A 268 -5.77 -3.62 3.52
C TYR A 268 -6.55 -2.82 4.59
N PRO A 269 -6.39 -1.48 4.65
CA PRO A 269 -7.01 -0.64 5.68
C PRO A 269 -8.55 -0.65 5.68
N GLY A 270 -9.15 -1.00 4.54
CA GLY A 270 -10.59 -1.02 4.29
C GLY A 270 -11.06 0.04 3.29
N ASP A 271 -12.21 -0.20 2.67
CA ASP A 271 -12.81 0.64 1.61
C ASP A 271 -13.02 2.11 1.99
N GLU A 272 -13.10 2.38 3.29
CA GLU A 272 -13.37 3.68 3.88
C GLU A 272 -12.09 4.53 4.07
N PHE A 273 -10.92 3.97 3.76
CA PHE A 273 -9.61 4.58 3.97
C PHE A 273 -8.72 4.60 2.72
N VAL A 274 -9.10 3.91 1.65
CA VAL A 274 -8.30 3.83 0.41
C VAL A 274 -9.13 4.27 -0.80
N ASP A 275 -8.60 5.19 -1.60
CA ASP A 275 -9.16 5.61 -2.89
C ASP A 275 -8.49 4.89 -4.08
N ILE A 276 -7.17 4.65 -3.96
CA ILE A 276 -6.32 4.05 -5.00
C ILE A 276 -5.66 2.77 -4.47
N LEU A 277 -5.83 1.68 -5.20
CA LEU A 277 -5.17 0.39 -4.97
C LEU A 277 -3.93 0.33 -5.87
N GLY A 278 -2.76 0.40 -5.26
CA GLY A 278 -1.46 0.37 -5.91
C GLY A 278 -0.78 -0.98 -5.84
N TYR A 279 0.36 -1.06 -6.51
CA TYR A 279 1.24 -2.21 -6.64
C TYR A 279 2.63 -1.69 -7.02
N ASP A 280 3.65 -2.10 -6.28
CA ASP A 280 5.04 -1.66 -6.49
C ASP A 280 5.88 -2.86 -6.95
N ALA A 281 6.58 -2.75 -8.10
CA ALA A 281 7.39 -3.85 -8.64
C ALA A 281 8.59 -3.40 -9.47
N TYR A 282 9.77 -3.89 -9.09
CA TYR A 282 11.01 -3.69 -9.83
C TYR A 282 11.49 -4.99 -10.48
N ASP A 283 12.07 -4.87 -11.67
CA ASP A 283 12.53 -5.99 -12.48
C ASP A 283 14.05 -6.17 -12.40
N ASN A 284 14.57 -7.26 -11.86
CA ASN A 284 16.01 -7.56 -11.92
C ASN A 284 16.38 -8.52 -13.06
N SER A 285 15.43 -8.89 -13.91
CA SER A 285 15.55 -9.95 -14.91
C SER A 285 15.71 -9.46 -16.36
N ALA A 286 15.78 -8.13 -16.56
CA ALA A 286 15.89 -7.50 -17.88
C ALA A 286 14.72 -7.84 -18.82
N GLY A 287 13.49 -7.81 -18.29
CA GLY A 287 12.25 -7.99 -19.03
C GLY A 287 11.95 -9.44 -19.35
N SER A 288 12.31 -10.38 -18.45
CA SER A 288 12.02 -11.80 -18.68
C SER A 288 10.51 -12.05 -18.85
N ALA A 289 10.17 -13.08 -19.62
CA ALA A 289 8.78 -13.46 -19.84
C ALA A 289 8.07 -13.82 -18.53
N GLU A 290 8.80 -14.42 -17.59
CA GLU A 290 8.34 -14.77 -16.26
C GLU A 290 7.98 -13.52 -15.44
N TRP A 291 8.86 -12.52 -15.40
CA TRP A 291 8.60 -11.28 -14.67
C TRP A 291 7.44 -10.49 -15.28
N LEU A 292 7.42 -10.33 -16.61
CA LEU A 292 6.34 -9.65 -17.31
C LEU A 292 4.98 -10.34 -17.05
N SER A 293 4.92 -11.67 -17.21
CA SER A 293 3.70 -12.44 -16.93
C SER A 293 3.24 -12.33 -15.49
N GLY A 294 4.16 -12.41 -14.52
CA GLY A 294 3.84 -12.29 -13.10
C GLY A 294 3.29 -10.90 -12.76
N THR A 295 3.93 -9.86 -13.28
CA THR A 295 3.51 -8.46 -13.09
C THR A 295 2.12 -8.23 -13.66
N MET A 296 1.84 -8.68 -14.90
CA MET A 296 0.51 -8.51 -15.49
C MET A 296 -0.58 -9.24 -14.69
N LYS A 297 -0.26 -10.43 -14.16
CA LYS A 297 -1.19 -11.19 -13.32
C LYS A 297 -1.54 -10.45 -12.03
N ASP A 298 -0.54 -9.85 -11.37
CA ASP A 298 -0.76 -9.06 -10.16
C ASP A 298 -1.50 -7.74 -10.45
N LEU A 299 -1.17 -7.04 -11.53
CA LEU A 299 -1.92 -5.84 -11.96
C LEU A 299 -3.38 -6.16 -12.29
N ALA A 300 -3.64 -7.29 -12.97
CA ALA A 300 -5.01 -7.74 -13.24
C ALA A 300 -5.78 -8.05 -11.94
N MET A 301 -5.13 -8.63 -10.92
CA MET A 301 -5.70 -8.82 -9.59
C MET A 301 -6.06 -7.47 -8.94
N VAL A 302 -5.16 -6.49 -8.97
CA VAL A 302 -5.39 -5.15 -8.40
C VAL A 302 -6.56 -4.45 -9.11
N VAL A 303 -6.65 -4.55 -10.43
CA VAL A 303 -7.78 -4.04 -11.22
C VAL A 303 -9.10 -4.70 -10.80
N GLY A 304 -9.11 -6.03 -10.63
CA GLY A 304 -10.29 -6.76 -10.14
C GLY A 304 -10.75 -6.27 -8.76
N LEU A 305 -9.81 -6.14 -7.82
CA LEU A 305 -10.09 -5.62 -6.48
C LEU A 305 -10.65 -4.19 -6.52
N ALA A 306 -10.11 -3.34 -7.40
CA ALA A 306 -10.56 -1.97 -7.57
C ALA A 306 -11.97 -1.89 -8.17
N ASP A 307 -12.28 -2.71 -9.16
CA ASP A 307 -13.61 -2.79 -9.78
C ASP A 307 -14.69 -3.17 -8.76
N GLU A 308 -14.44 -4.20 -7.95
CA GLU A 308 -15.34 -4.66 -6.89
C GLU A 308 -15.69 -3.55 -5.88
N ARG A 309 -14.75 -2.63 -5.65
CA ARG A 309 -14.83 -1.59 -4.60
C ARG A 309 -15.10 -0.19 -5.16
N GLY A 310 -15.18 -0.06 -6.48
CA GLY A 310 -15.31 1.22 -7.18
C GLY A 310 -14.13 2.16 -6.92
N LYS A 311 -12.91 1.64 -6.95
CA LYS A 311 -11.65 2.34 -6.68
C LYS A 311 -10.82 2.51 -7.96
N VAL A 312 -9.66 3.15 -7.83
CA VAL A 312 -8.70 3.34 -8.93
C VAL A 312 -7.55 2.35 -8.77
N PRO A 313 -7.24 1.49 -9.77
CA PRO A 313 -6.03 0.68 -9.77
C PRO A 313 -4.85 1.46 -10.35
N ALA A 314 -3.64 1.16 -9.89
CA ALA A 314 -2.40 1.84 -10.33
C ALA A 314 -1.18 0.93 -10.22
N PHE A 315 -0.19 1.15 -11.10
CA PHE A 315 1.16 0.59 -10.96
C PHE A 315 2.03 1.66 -10.27
N THR A 316 1.92 1.74 -8.94
CA THR A 316 2.36 2.90 -8.15
C THR A 316 3.87 3.10 -8.14
N GLU A 317 4.65 2.04 -8.35
CA GLU A 317 6.09 2.10 -8.65
C GLU A 317 6.50 1.00 -9.62
N PHE A 318 7.32 1.35 -10.62
CA PHE A 318 7.94 0.39 -11.54
C PHE A 318 9.38 0.77 -11.89
N GLY A 319 10.17 -0.20 -12.35
CA GLY A 319 11.47 0.09 -12.98
C GLY A 319 12.30 -1.15 -13.23
N GLU A 320 13.27 -1.05 -14.15
CA GLU A 320 14.36 -2.03 -14.23
C GLU A 320 15.16 -1.98 -12.90
N SER A 321 15.95 -3.00 -12.58
CA SER A 321 16.92 -3.07 -11.48
C SER A 321 18.07 -4.00 -11.88
N GLY A 322 19.17 -3.98 -11.13
CA GLY A 322 20.43 -4.60 -11.55
C GLY A 322 21.21 -3.72 -12.53
N ASP A 323 22.10 -4.33 -13.32
CA ASP A 323 22.89 -3.58 -14.31
C ASP A 323 21.97 -2.96 -15.37
N GLU A 324 22.17 -1.66 -15.64
CA GLU A 324 21.37 -0.88 -16.58
C GLU A 324 21.58 -1.31 -18.03
N GLY A 325 20.50 -1.25 -18.82
CA GLY A 325 20.58 -1.44 -20.27
C GLY A 325 20.88 -2.88 -20.69
N ARG A 326 20.62 -3.85 -19.80
CA ARG A 326 20.67 -5.29 -20.14
C ARG A 326 19.62 -5.65 -21.18
N ASN A 327 18.46 -4.99 -21.15
CA ASN A 327 17.47 -4.99 -22.22
C ASN A 327 17.27 -3.57 -22.76
N LEU A 328 17.73 -3.33 -24.00
CA LEU A 328 17.59 -2.02 -24.64
C LEU A 328 16.16 -1.69 -25.08
N ASN A 329 15.20 -2.62 -24.98
CA ASN A 329 13.78 -2.41 -25.35
C ASN A 329 12.83 -2.54 -24.14
N TRP A 330 13.36 -2.42 -22.92
CA TRP A 330 12.63 -2.76 -21.70
C TRP A 330 11.32 -1.98 -21.50
N PHE A 331 11.29 -0.68 -21.83
CA PHE A 331 10.07 0.13 -21.70
C PHE A 331 9.02 -0.30 -22.72
N SER A 332 9.42 -0.52 -23.97
CA SER A 332 8.50 -0.99 -25.02
C SER A 332 7.98 -2.40 -24.74
N ASP A 333 8.81 -3.30 -24.21
CA ASP A 333 8.41 -4.66 -23.85
C ASP A 333 7.38 -4.65 -22.69
N LEU A 334 7.63 -3.85 -21.66
CA LEU A 334 6.69 -3.68 -20.54
C LEU A 334 5.36 -3.07 -20.99
N LEU A 335 5.40 -1.98 -21.78
CA LEU A 335 4.20 -1.36 -22.31
C LEU A 335 3.43 -2.31 -23.24
N GLY A 336 4.13 -3.09 -24.05
CA GLY A 336 3.56 -4.13 -24.91
C GLY A 336 2.83 -5.21 -24.11
N ALA A 337 3.45 -5.73 -23.04
CA ALA A 337 2.83 -6.69 -22.14
C ALA A 337 1.58 -6.11 -21.46
N LEU A 338 1.67 -4.87 -20.97
CA LEU A 338 0.56 -4.15 -20.35
C LEU A 338 -0.64 -4.01 -21.29
N LYS A 339 -0.40 -3.56 -22.53
CA LYS A 339 -1.44 -3.39 -23.55
C LYS A 339 -2.07 -4.71 -23.99
N ALA A 340 -1.30 -5.81 -23.96
CA ALA A 340 -1.77 -7.12 -24.36
C ALA A 340 -2.73 -7.75 -23.34
N ASP A 341 -2.65 -7.37 -22.07
CA ASP A 341 -3.54 -7.86 -21.02
C ASP A 341 -4.75 -6.92 -20.82
N PRO A 342 -5.99 -7.38 -21.09
CA PRO A 342 -7.18 -6.53 -21.04
C PRO A 342 -7.59 -6.08 -19.64
N ALA A 343 -7.09 -6.76 -18.59
CA ALA A 343 -7.31 -6.34 -17.22
C ALA A 343 -6.18 -5.41 -16.77
N ALA A 344 -4.92 -5.83 -16.88
CA ALA A 344 -3.78 -5.04 -16.40
C ALA A 344 -3.68 -3.67 -17.09
N SER A 345 -3.98 -3.58 -18.39
CA SER A 345 -4.05 -2.30 -19.14
C SER A 345 -4.98 -1.26 -18.52
N ARG A 346 -5.87 -1.64 -17.59
CA ARG A 346 -6.79 -0.73 -16.92
C ARG A 346 -6.22 0.00 -15.72
N VAL A 347 -4.95 -0.21 -15.36
CA VAL A 347 -4.27 0.67 -14.38
C VAL A 347 -4.24 2.11 -14.88
N SER A 348 -4.44 3.06 -13.95
CA SER A 348 -4.59 4.48 -14.28
C SER A 348 -3.27 5.19 -14.59
N HIS A 349 -2.22 4.84 -13.86
CA HIS A 349 -0.88 5.42 -14.00
C HIS A 349 0.20 4.41 -13.65
N MET A 350 1.41 4.67 -14.15
CA MET A 350 2.63 3.98 -13.77
C MET A 350 3.75 4.98 -13.49
N LEU A 351 4.42 4.88 -12.34
CA LEU A 351 5.44 5.85 -11.91
C LEU A 351 6.80 5.18 -11.72
N THR A 352 7.83 5.69 -12.39
CA THR A 352 9.22 5.21 -12.21
C THR A 352 9.98 6.10 -11.23
N TRP A 353 11.06 5.56 -10.66
CA TRP A 353 11.81 6.20 -9.58
C TRP A 353 12.72 7.35 -10.04
N ALA A 354 13.36 8.02 -9.07
CA ALA A 354 14.06 9.27 -9.30
C ALA A 354 15.44 9.11 -9.95
N ASN A 355 15.75 10.00 -10.90
CA ASN A 355 17.10 10.19 -11.44
C ASN A 355 17.98 11.05 -10.51
N PHE A 356 18.50 10.50 -9.41
CA PHE A 356 19.35 11.26 -8.46
C PHE A 356 20.67 11.81 -9.04
N GLY A 357 21.01 11.51 -10.30
CA GLY A 357 22.17 12.04 -11.01
C GLY A 357 23.52 11.49 -10.54
N GLY A 358 24.61 12.02 -11.09
CA GLY A 358 25.97 11.61 -10.73
C GLY A 358 26.29 10.18 -11.15
N ASN A 359 26.75 9.35 -10.20
CA ASN A 359 27.01 7.92 -10.44
C ASN A 359 25.85 7.02 -9.99
N ASN A 360 24.71 7.62 -9.61
CA ASN A 360 23.51 6.84 -9.35
C ASN A 360 22.98 6.27 -10.67
N ARG A 361 22.06 5.32 -10.54
CA ARG A 361 21.37 4.77 -11.70
C ARG A 361 20.32 5.75 -12.25
N ALA A 362 20.03 5.65 -13.54
CA ALA A 362 18.91 6.28 -14.22
C ALA A 362 17.71 5.33 -14.25
N TYR A 363 16.56 5.84 -13.83
CA TYR A 363 15.24 5.21 -13.97
C TYR A 363 14.47 5.75 -15.18
N VAL A 364 14.83 6.96 -15.63
CA VAL A 364 14.43 7.52 -16.91
C VAL A 364 15.69 7.71 -17.76
N PRO A 365 15.76 7.13 -18.97
CA PRO A 365 16.85 7.41 -19.90
C PRO A 365 16.95 8.90 -20.21
N PHE A 366 18.17 9.44 -20.26
CA PHE A 366 18.48 10.83 -20.62
C PHE A 366 19.16 10.90 -22.01
N PRO A 367 19.35 12.08 -22.65
CA PRO A 367 19.99 12.16 -23.96
C PRO A 367 21.41 11.57 -23.94
N GLY A 368 21.68 10.60 -24.81
CA GLY A 368 22.92 9.82 -24.87
C GLY A 368 22.91 8.52 -24.06
N HIS A 369 21.86 8.24 -23.28
CA HIS A 369 21.71 6.97 -22.56
C HIS A 369 21.42 5.82 -23.53
N ALA A 370 21.89 4.60 -23.23
CA ALA A 370 21.76 3.45 -24.14
C ALA A 370 20.31 3.08 -24.47
N MET A 371 19.39 3.30 -23.53
CA MET A 371 17.95 3.06 -23.67
C MET A 371 17.15 4.30 -24.13
N GLU A 372 17.80 5.42 -24.47
CA GLU A 372 17.11 6.61 -24.99
C GLU A 372 16.18 6.28 -26.17
N PRO A 373 16.60 5.51 -27.20
CA PRO A 373 15.71 5.23 -28.33
C PRO A 373 14.44 4.46 -27.95
N ASP A 374 14.52 3.58 -26.95
CA ASP A 374 13.38 2.81 -26.47
C ASP A 374 12.44 3.65 -25.61
N PHE A 375 12.97 4.54 -24.78
CA PHE A 375 12.12 5.46 -24.03
C PHE A 375 11.40 6.47 -24.94
N VAL A 376 12.06 6.92 -26.02
CA VAL A 376 11.39 7.70 -27.07
C VAL A 376 10.28 6.89 -27.75
N ALA A 377 10.52 5.60 -28.06
CA ALA A 377 9.48 4.73 -28.62
C ALA A 377 8.30 4.50 -27.66
N TYR A 378 8.58 4.36 -26.35
CA TYR A 378 7.58 4.31 -25.29
C TYR A 378 6.76 5.60 -25.22
N TYR A 379 7.40 6.77 -25.33
CA TYR A 379 6.73 8.08 -25.37
C TYR A 379 5.86 8.26 -26.62
N GLU A 380 6.34 7.83 -27.80
CA GLU A 380 5.60 7.96 -29.06
C GLU A 380 4.40 6.98 -29.17
N ASP A 381 4.32 5.96 -28.30
CA ASP A 381 3.18 5.06 -28.26
C ASP A 381 1.94 5.80 -27.71
N PRO A 382 0.82 5.85 -28.44
CA PRO A 382 -0.36 6.63 -28.03
C PRO A 382 -1.06 6.08 -26.78
N TYR A 383 -0.65 4.92 -26.28
CA TYR A 383 -1.11 4.41 -25.00
C TYR A 383 -0.36 5.02 -23.82
N SER A 384 0.85 5.54 -24.03
CA SER A 384 1.63 6.21 -23.00
C SER A 384 1.30 7.69 -22.99
N LEU A 385 0.86 8.21 -21.85
CA LEU A 385 0.33 9.57 -21.74
C LEU A 385 1.22 10.43 -20.85
N PHE A 386 1.58 11.60 -21.37
CA PHE A 386 2.44 12.60 -20.74
C PHE A 386 1.64 13.87 -20.43
N ALA A 387 2.29 14.89 -19.88
CA ALA A 387 1.60 16.09 -19.39
C ALA A 387 0.80 16.80 -20.48
N SER A 388 1.29 16.84 -21.72
CA SER A 388 0.58 17.48 -22.83
C SER A 388 -0.65 16.71 -23.32
N ASP A 389 -0.77 15.42 -22.98
CA ASP A 389 -1.95 14.59 -23.28
C ASP A 389 -3.08 14.77 -22.27
N LEU A 390 -2.80 15.39 -21.12
CA LEU A 390 -3.78 15.63 -20.07
C LEU A 390 -4.77 16.73 -20.49
N ASP A 391 -6.05 16.36 -20.55
CA ASP A 391 -7.14 17.30 -20.81
C ASP A 391 -8.25 17.15 -19.77
N GLY A 392 -8.70 18.28 -19.22
CA GLY A 392 -9.84 18.35 -18.31
C GLY A 392 -9.72 17.55 -17.01
N VAL A 393 -8.50 17.32 -16.48
CA VAL A 393 -8.23 16.53 -15.26
C VAL A 393 -9.11 16.95 -14.07
N LEU A 394 -9.49 18.23 -14.00
CA LEU A 394 -10.18 18.85 -12.87
C LEU A 394 -11.56 19.42 -13.25
N ASP A 395 -12.06 19.08 -14.43
CA ASP A 395 -13.25 19.70 -15.00
C ASP A 395 -14.55 18.99 -14.57
N ALA A 396 -14.45 17.70 -14.22
CA ALA A 396 -15.59 16.87 -13.90
C ALA A 396 -16.51 17.51 -12.83
N SER A 397 -17.80 17.60 -13.15
CA SER A 397 -18.82 18.09 -12.23
C SER A 397 -19.23 16.97 -11.27
N THR A 398 -18.60 16.91 -10.10
CA THR A 398 -18.75 15.82 -9.14
C THR A 398 -19.45 16.23 -7.85
N ALA A 399 -20.08 15.25 -7.18
CA ALA A 399 -20.55 15.36 -5.81
C ALA A 399 -20.16 14.12 -5.02
N ALA A 400 -19.60 14.30 -3.82
CA ALA A 400 -19.29 13.19 -2.94
C ALA A 400 -20.57 12.46 -2.48
N VAL A 401 -20.47 11.15 -2.35
CA VAL A 401 -21.42 10.34 -1.60
C VAL A 401 -21.05 10.48 -0.12
N PRO A 402 -21.98 10.92 0.76
CA PRO A 402 -21.70 11.03 2.19
C PRO A 402 -21.26 9.69 2.79
N SER A 403 -20.23 9.73 3.61
CA SER A 403 -19.72 8.57 4.32
C SER A 403 -20.65 8.19 5.46
N ALA A 404 -20.92 6.88 5.59
CA ALA A 404 -21.62 6.37 6.77
C ALA A 404 -20.69 6.45 8.00
N PRO A 405 -21.23 6.60 9.23
CA PRO A 405 -20.41 6.47 10.42
C PRO A 405 -19.69 5.13 10.45
N PHE A 406 -18.42 5.15 10.83
CA PHE A 406 -17.56 3.97 10.90
C PHE A 406 -16.99 3.85 12.31
N LEU A 407 -17.06 2.64 12.88
CA LEU A 407 -16.55 2.34 14.21
C LEU A 407 -15.45 1.30 14.09
N HIS A 408 -14.33 1.54 14.76
CA HIS A 408 -13.26 0.56 14.88
C HIS A 408 -12.60 0.59 16.26
N LEU A 409 -12.09 -0.57 16.67
CA LEU A 409 -11.29 -0.77 17.86
C LEU A 409 -9.83 -0.41 17.56
N VAL A 410 -9.35 0.66 18.22
CA VAL A 410 -8.01 1.24 18.01
C VAL A 410 -6.97 0.55 18.89
N THR A 411 -7.35 0.21 20.12
CA THR A 411 -6.46 -0.45 21.08
C THR A 411 -7.30 -1.30 22.04
N PRO A 412 -6.93 -2.54 22.35
CA PRO A 412 -5.89 -3.31 21.67
C PRO A 412 -6.23 -3.58 20.21
N THR A 413 -5.24 -3.63 19.33
CA THR A 413 -5.45 -4.05 17.93
C THR A 413 -5.80 -5.54 17.88
N ASP A 414 -6.37 -5.99 16.77
CA ASP A 414 -6.60 -7.42 16.56
C ASP A 414 -5.29 -8.20 16.69
N ARG A 415 -5.36 -9.33 17.39
CA ARG A 415 -4.24 -10.23 17.73
C ARG A 415 -3.11 -9.58 18.53
N GLN A 416 -3.34 -8.41 19.13
CA GLN A 416 -2.36 -7.82 20.03
C GLN A 416 -2.14 -8.72 21.26
N ARG A 417 -0.86 -8.88 21.64
CA ARG A 417 -0.46 -9.53 22.89
C ARG A 417 -0.42 -8.51 24.03
N ILE A 418 -1.08 -8.82 25.14
CA ILE A 418 -1.10 -8.02 26.35
C ILE A 418 -0.48 -8.84 27.48
N THR A 419 0.60 -8.34 28.05
CA THR A 419 1.38 -9.06 29.07
C THR A 419 1.24 -8.46 30.47
N THR A 420 0.45 -7.39 30.58
CA THR A 420 0.19 -6.66 31.82
C THR A 420 -1.21 -6.95 32.37
N ALA A 421 -1.38 -6.81 33.68
CA ALA A 421 -2.68 -6.96 34.36
C ALA A 421 -3.65 -5.77 34.13
N GLU A 422 -3.26 -4.82 33.27
CA GLU A 422 -4.05 -3.65 32.92
C GLU A 422 -3.72 -3.21 31.49
N THR A 423 -4.74 -2.82 30.72
CA THR A 423 -4.57 -2.18 29.41
C THR A 423 -5.65 -1.13 29.16
N THR A 424 -5.46 -0.29 28.14
CA THR A 424 -6.46 0.68 27.69
C THR A 424 -7.26 0.11 26.52
N ILE A 425 -8.58 0.12 26.65
CA ILE A 425 -9.49 -0.05 25.52
C ILE A 425 -9.75 1.32 24.90
N ARG A 426 -9.58 1.44 23.60
CA ARG A 426 -9.81 2.66 22.82
C ARG A 426 -10.54 2.31 21.54
N MET A 427 -11.63 3.00 21.24
CA MET A 427 -12.29 2.93 19.93
C MET A 427 -12.47 4.31 19.31
N ARG A 428 -12.65 4.33 18.00
CA ARG A 428 -13.01 5.51 17.23
C ARG A 428 -14.39 5.32 16.61
N LEU A 429 -15.19 6.38 16.61
CA LEU A 429 -16.42 6.48 15.81
C LEU A 429 -16.31 7.74 14.95
N THR A 430 -16.05 7.57 13.66
CA THR A 430 -16.00 8.66 12.68
C THR A 430 -17.39 8.91 12.08
N GLY A 431 -17.63 10.12 11.55
CA GLY A 431 -18.92 10.51 10.97
C GLY A 431 -20.09 10.68 11.97
N ALA A 432 -19.89 10.35 13.25
CA ALA A 432 -20.91 10.53 14.30
C ALA A 432 -20.30 10.67 15.70
N THR A 433 -21.16 10.99 16.68
CA THR A 433 -20.83 10.88 18.10
C THR A 433 -21.85 9.99 18.80
N SER A 434 -21.43 9.39 19.92
CA SER A 434 -22.25 8.50 20.73
C SER A 434 -22.25 8.97 22.18
N ARG A 435 -23.42 8.90 22.82
CA ARG A 435 -23.56 9.04 24.27
C ARG A 435 -23.45 7.70 25.01
N LYS A 436 -23.49 6.59 24.27
CA LYS A 436 -23.43 5.23 24.80
C LYS A 436 -22.39 4.46 24.01
N ALA A 437 -21.19 4.49 24.53
CA ALA A 437 -19.99 3.85 24.02
C ALA A 437 -19.53 2.84 25.08
N THR A 438 -19.35 1.57 24.70
CA THR A 438 -19.03 0.50 25.65
C THR A 438 -18.06 -0.51 25.06
N TYR A 439 -17.34 -1.24 25.90
CA TYR A 439 -16.65 -2.47 25.54
C TYR A 439 -17.12 -3.65 26.38
N SER A 440 -16.84 -4.87 25.95
CA SER A 440 -17.09 -6.11 26.68
C SER A 440 -16.02 -7.13 26.36
N ILE A 441 -15.74 -8.04 27.30
CA ILE A 441 -14.76 -9.13 27.14
C ILE A 441 -15.53 -10.45 27.10
N ASN A 442 -15.31 -11.26 26.05
CA ASN A 442 -15.98 -12.55 25.83
C ASN A 442 -17.51 -12.48 25.95
N GLY A 443 -18.13 -11.40 25.47
CA GLY A 443 -19.58 -11.18 25.56
C GLY A 443 -20.11 -10.90 26.98
N GLY A 444 -19.22 -10.58 27.93
CA GLY A 444 -19.56 -10.21 29.30
C GLY A 444 -20.30 -8.87 29.41
N ALA A 445 -20.47 -8.40 30.65
CA ALA A 445 -21.20 -7.16 30.92
C ALA A 445 -20.51 -5.94 30.24
N PRO A 446 -21.27 -5.06 29.57
CA PRO A 446 -20.68 -3.91 28.90
C PRO A 446 -20.18 -2.87 29.92
N VAL A 447 -18.95 -2.40 29.70
CA VAL A 447 -18.28 -1.34 30.48
C VAL A 447 -18.26 -0.06 29.66
N THR A 448 -18.55 1.08 30.28
CA THR A 448 -18.67 2.37 29.57
C THR A 448 -17.31 2.97 29.24
N LEU A 449 -17.20 3.53 28.03
CA LEU A 449 -16.04 4.27 27.54
C LEU A 449 -16.32 5.77 27.55
N THR A 450 -15.28 6.57 27.80
CA THR A 450 -15.38 8.05 27.84
C THR A 450 -14.72 8.66 26.63
N ARG A 451 -15.40 9.63 25.99
CA ARG A 451 -14.86 10.34 24.83
C ARG A 451 -13.89 11.44 25.26
N ASP A 452 -12.69 11.47 24.69
CA ASP A 452 -11.72 12.55 24.87
C ASP A 452 -11.82 13.67 23.81
N SER A 453 -10.94 14.67 23.90
CA SER A 453 -10.86 15.80 22.98
C SER A 453 -10.31 15.42 21.60
N ALA A 454 -9.44 14.40 21.53
CA ALA A 454 -8.97 13.85 20.27
C ALA A 454 -10.08 13.07 19.54
N GLY A 455 -11.11 12.67 20.28
CA GLY A 455 -12.34 12.04 19.80
C GLY A 455 -12.36 10.52 19.93
N PHE A 456 -11.42 9.95 20.68
CA PHE A 456 -11.43 8.53 21.03
C PHE A 456 -12.34 8.27 22.23
N TYR A 457 -12.98 7.11 22.24
CA TYR A 457 -13.70 6.61 23.40
C TYR A 457 -12.83 5.59 24.12
N SER A 458 -12.40 5.90 25.33
CA SER A 458 -11.38 5.13 26.05
C SER A 458 -11.83 4.72 27.46
N GLY A 459 -11.25 3.63 27.97
CA GLY A 459 -11.44 3.14 29.33
C GLY A 459 -10.39 2.08 29.69
N THR A 460 -10.13 1.93 30.99
CA THR A 460 -9.16 0.94 31.49
C THR A 460 -9.80 -0.42 31.65
N TRP A 461 -9.18 -1.45 31.10
CA TRP A 461 -9.51 -2.85 31.37
C TRP A 461 -8.49 -3.44 32.35
N ALA A 462 -8.96 -3.71 33.57
CA ALA A 462 -8.23 -4.52 34.55
C ALA A 462 -8.37 -6.01 34.20
N ILE A 463 -7.25 -6.66 33.94
CA ILE A 463 -7.14 -8.06 33.56
C ILE A 463 -6.83 -8.86 34.82
N ASP A 464 -7.58 -9.94 35.07
CA ASP A 464 -7.26 -10.87 36.15
C ASP A 464 -5.88 -11.49 35.85
N PRO A 465 -4.87 -11.37 36.74
CA PRO A 465 -3.55 -11.92 36.49
C PRO A 465 -3.54 -13.43 36.18
N SER A 466 -4.55 -14.19 36.62
CA SER A 466 -4.71 -15.61 36.26
C SER A 466 -5.12 -15.86 34.80
N TRP A 467 -5.39 -14.81 34.03
CA TRP A 467 -5.66 -14.85 32.60
C TRP A 467 -4.41 -14.62 31.75
N LEU A 468 -3.28 -14.23 32.36
CA LEU A 468 -2.01 -14.03 31.65
C LEU A 468 -1.28 -15.37 31.46
N ASP A 469 -1.93 -16.32 30.79
CA ASP A 469 -1.47 -17.71 30.62
C ASP A 469 -1.45 -18.15 29.14
N ASN A 470 -1.20 -17.21 28.23
CA ASN A 470 -1.19 -17.36 26.79
C ASN A 470 -2.56 -17.72 26.16
N ARG A 471 -3.67 -17.46 26.87
CA ARG A 471 -5.03 -17.63 26.32
C ARG A 471 -5.43 -16.51 25.36
N THR A 472 -6.45 -16.77 24.55
CA THR A 472 -7.14 -15.76 23.73
C THR A 472 -8.43 -15.27 24.38
N VAL A 473 -8.76 -13.99 24.19
CA VAL A 473 -10.08 -13.43 24.54
C VAL A 473 -10.56 -12.48 23.46
N THR A 474 -11.89 -12.35 23.29
CA THR A 474 -12.49 -11.39 22.38
C THR A 474 -12.84 -10.10 23.11
N VAL A 475 -12.27 -8.98 22.67
CA VAL A 475 -12.64 -7.63 23.06
C VAL A 475 -13.63 -7.09 22.03
N ALA A 476 -14.86 -6.79 22.42
CA ALA A 476 -15.86 -6.20 21.54
C ALA A 476 -16.23 -4.80 22.01
N VAL A 477 -16.28 -3.84 21.08
CA VAL A 477 -16.70 -2.46 21.31
C VAL A 477 -18.03 -2.17 20.62
N SER A 478 -18.79 -1.25 21.19
CA SER A 478 -20.10 -0.85 20.66
C SER A 478 -20.39 0.63 20.91
N ALA A 479 -20.96 1.31 19.91
CA ALA A 479 -21.49 2.65 20.06
C ALA A 479 -22.82 2.83 19.35
N LYS A 480 -23.72 3.61 19.94
CA LYS A 480 -24.99 3.98 19.30
C LYS A 480 -24.92 5.38 18.70
N ALA A 481 -25.15 5.49 17.39
CA ALA A 481 -25.33 6.75 16.68
C ALA A 481 -26.71 6.80 16.03
N GLY A 482 -27.56 7.74 16.47
CA GLY A 482 -28.97 7.78 16.08
C GLY A 482 -29.70 6.51 16.52
N THR A 483 -30.31 5.81 15.56
CA THR A 483 -31.01 4.54 15.79
C THR A 483 -30.12 3.30 15.59
N LYS A 484 -28.95 3.46 14.97
CA LYS A 484 -28.05 2.36 14.61
C LYS A 484 -26.99 2.13 15.70
N THR A 485 -26.71 0.86 15.95
CA THR A 485 -25.58 0.42 16.76
C THR A 485 -24.46 -0.02 15.83
N TYR A 486 -23.26 0.45 16.12
CA TYR A 486 -22.02 0.09 15.45
C TYR A 486 -21.19 -0.75 16.42
N THR A 487 -20.50 -1.74 15.90
CA THR A 487 -19.70 -2.68 16.69
C THR A 487 -18.44 -3.03 15.93
N ASP A 488 -17.39 -3.32 16.68
CA ASP A 488 -16.16 -3.91 16.17
C ASP A 488 -15.56 -4.81 17.27
N SER A 489 -14.63 -5.68 16.91
CA SER A 489 -14.00 -6.59 17.86
C SER A 489 -12.61 -7.03 17.44
N ALA A 490 -11.78 -7.31 18.43
CA ALA A 490 -10.46 -7.93 18.29
C ALA A 490 -10.39 -9.22 19.11
N LEU A 491 -9.70 -10.23 18.58
CA LEU A 491 -9.16 -11.33 19.37
C LEU A 491 -7.82 -10.86 19.96
N VAL A 492 -7.55 -11.05 21.24
CA VAL A 492 -6.27 -10.64 21.87
C VAL A 492 -5.67 -11.77 22.67
N PHE A 493 -4.34 -11.82 22.73
CA PHE A 493 -3.58 -12.81 23.50
C PHE A 493 -3.20 -12.23 24.86
N LEU A 494 -3.37 -12.99 25.92
CA LEU A 494 -3.06 -12.58 27.29
C LEU A 494 -1.90 -13.39 27.85
N GLY A 495 -0.82 -12.71 28.25
CA GLY A 495 0.39 -13.32 28.79
C GLY A 495 1.54 -13.40 27.78
N GLU A 496 2.73 -13.66 28.33
CA GLU A 496 3.97 -13.83 27.57
C GLU A 496 3.96 -15.17 26.80
N VAL A 497 4.74 -15.22 25.72
CA VAL A 497 5.16 -16.50 25.11
C VAL A 497 6.48 -16.88 25.76
N GLU A 498 6.62 -18.14 26.16
CA GLU A 498 7.91 -18.65 26.61
C GLU A 498 8.98 -18.44 25.52
N PRO A 499 10.12 -17.81 25.82
CA PRO A 499 11.17 -17.60 24.85
C PRO A 499 11.69 -18.93 24.30
N LEU A 500 11.90 -18.98 22.99
CA LEU A 500 12.54 -20.13 22.35
C LEU A 500 14.01 -20.26 22.82
N PRO A 501 14.57 -21.49 22.90
CA PRO A 501 15.99 -21.67 23.20
C PRO A 501 16.88 -20.99 22.15
N ALA A 502 18.13 -20.66 22.52
CA ALA A 502 19.09 -20.09 21.58
C ALA A 502 19.24 -20.98 20.32
N GLY A 503 19.24 -20.35 19.15
CA GLY A 503 19.31 -21.04 17.85
C GLY A 503 17.95 -21.42 17.26
N TRP A 504 16.88 -21.47 18.07
CA TRP A 504 15.55 -21.81 17.57
C TRP A 504 14.90 -20.62 16.83
N ILE A 505 14.26 -20.94 15.72
CA ILE A 505 13.52 -20.00 14.87
C ILE A 505 12.02 -20.12 15.12
N ASP A 506 11.54 -21.37 15.19
CA ASP A 506 10.13 -21.66 15.45
C ASP A 506 9.90 -23.10 15.88
N ASP A 507 9.08 -23.28 16.92
CA ASP A 507 8.48 -24.55 17.34
C ASP A 507 6.95 -24.57 17.15
N PHE A 508 6.39 -23.50 16.59
CA PHE A 508 4.97 -23.30 16.31
C PHE A 508 4.03 -23.21 17.53
N GLU A 509 4.56 -23.19 18.75
CA GLU A 509 3.75 -23.13 19.98
C GLU A 509 3.34 -21.71 20.35
N GLY A 510 4.13 -20.71 19.95
CA GLY A 510 3.92 -19.31 20.30
C GLY A 510 2.66 -18.65 19.74
N TYR A 511 1.96 -19.33 18.82
CA TYR A 511 0.82 -18.81 18.08
C TYR A 511 -0.54 -19.10 18.73
N ALA A 512 -0.56 -19.83 19.85
CA ALA A 512 -1.77 -20.15 20.62
C ALA A 512 -2.94 -20.70 19.76
N GLY A 513 -2.62 -21.50 18.74
CA GLY A 513 -3.61 -22.12 17.85
C GLY A 513 -4.22 -21.18 16.80
N ASP A 514 -3.63 -20.00 16.57
CA ASP A 514 -4.15 -19.01 15.62
C ASP A 514 -3.32 -18.95 14.32
N ASP A 515 -3.92 -19.45 13.23
CA ASP A 515 -3.29 -19.55 11.91
C ASP A 515 -2.90 -18.18 11.31
N LEU A 516 -3.66 -17.13 11.62
CA LEU A 516 -3.36 -15.80 11.10
C LEU A 516 -2.10 -15.24 11.76
N THR A 517 -1.94 -15.41 13.08
CA THR A 517 -0.72 -15.00 13.80
C THR A 517 0.49 -15.78 13.31
N LEU A 518 0.35 -17.07 13.02
CA LEU A 518 1.38 -17.87 12.35
C LEU A 518 1.73 -17.29 10.97
N SER A 519 0.73 -17.09 10.10
CA SER A 519 0.96 -16.50 8.78
C SER A 519 1.60 -15.11 8.86
N GLU A 520 1.27 -14.30 9.87
CA GLU A 520 1.88 -12.97 10.08
C GLU A 520 3.33 -13.01 10.54
N ALA A 521 3.75 -14.09 11.19
CA ALA A 521 5.14 -14.26 11.59
C ALA A 521 6.08 -14.60 10.41
N TYR A 522 5.52 -14.88 9.23
CA TYR A 522 6.27 -15.17 8.02
C TYR A 522 5.95 -14.18 6.89
N SER A 523 6.96 -13.79 6.11
CA SER A 523 6.76 -13.21 4.77
C SER A 523 6.33 -14.31 3.81
N HIS A 524 5.62 -13.95 2.74
CA HIS A 524 5.12 -14.88 1.74
C HIS A 524 5.50 -14.40 0.33
N VAL A 525 5.97 -15.32 -0.51
CA VAL A 525 6.31 -15.05 -1.92
C VAL A 525 5.51 -15.99 -2.81
N ASN A 526 4.79 -15.43 -3.79
CA ASN A 526 3.85 -16.15 -4.67
C ASN A 526 2.73 -16.88 -3.88
N ALA A 527 1.95 -17.70 -4.56
CA ALA A 527 0.76 -18.33 -4.00
C ALA A 527 1.08 -19.45 -3.00
N ASN A 528 0.88 -19.16 -1.70
CA ASN A 528 0.93 -20.13 -0.63
C ASN A 528 0.13 -19.72 0.61
N THR A 529 -0.12 -20.70 1.49
CA THR A 529 -0.72 -20.48 2.81
C THR A 529 -0.01 -21.29 3.89
N THR A 530 -0.05 -20.79 5.12
CA THR A 530 0.51 -21.44 6.32
C THR A 530 -0.58 -21.59 7.38
N THR A 531 -0.68 -22.79 7.97
CA THR A 531 -1.63 -23.09 9.05
C THR A 531 -0.99 -24.00 10.09
N LEU A 532 -1.48 -23.98 11.32
CA LEU A 532 -1.03 -24.83 12.41
C LEU A 532 -1.63 -26.24 12.25
N SER A 533 -0.79 -27.25 12.38
CA SER A 533 -1.15 -28.67 12.27
C SER A 533 -0.94 -29.37 13.62
N ALA A 534 -2.02 -29.78 14.26
CA ALA A 534 -1.94 -30.58 15.50
C ALA A 534 -1.54 -32.05 15.25
N GLU A 535 -1.68 -32.52 14.01
CA GLU A 535 -1.46 -33.91 13.61
C GLU A 535 -0.04 -34.18 13.12
N HIS A 536 0.62 -33.19 12.51
CA HIS A 536 1.91 -33.34 11.85
C HIS A 536 2.97 -32.49 12.55
N ARG A 537 3.58 -33.08 13.58
CA ARG A 537 4.53 -32.45 14.49
C ARG A 537 5.45 -33.48 15.14
N THR A 538 6.61 -33.04 15.61
CA THR A 538 7.59 -33.82 16.36
C THR A 538 7.61 -33.47 17.84
N SER A 539 7.27 -32.23 18.18
CA SER A 539 7.19 -31.77 19.56
C SER A 539 5.87 -31.03 19.82
N GLY A 540 5.76 -30.32 20.95
CA GLY A 540 4.67 -29.38 21.20
C GLY A 540 3.23 -29.88 21.03
N ALA A 541 2.35 -28.96 20.64
CA ALA A 541 0.96 -29.16 20.23
C ALA A 541 0.76 -28.94 18.73
N TYR A 542 1.65 -28.22 18.05
CA TYR A 542 1.52 -27.82 16.65
C TYR A 542 2.81 -28.05 15.86
N GLY A 543 2.66 -28.26 14.57
CA GLY A 543 3.68 -28.01 13.55
C GLY A 543 3.09 -27.10 12.47
N LEU A 544 3.87 -26.78 11.44
CA LEU A 544 3.41 -26.01 10.29
C LEU A 544 2.88 -26.91 9.18
N ALA A 545 1.71 -26.57 8.63
CA ALA A 545 1.28 -27.00 7.30
C ALA A 545 1.49 -25.86 6.30
N TYR A 546 2.31 -26.11 5.28
CA TYR A 546 2.66 -25.17 4.23
C TYR A 546 2.08 -25.67 2.89
N SER A 547 0.99 -25.03 2.45
CA SER A 547 0.32 -25.34 1.19
C SER A 547 0.78 -24.42 0.07
N TYR A 548 1.06 -24.98 -1.12
CA TYR A 548 1.58 -24.25 -2.28
C TYR A 548 0.71 -24.40 -3.53
N ASP A 549 0.75 -23.40 -4.42
CA ASP A 549 0.18 -23.45 -5.77
C ASP A 549 1.13 -22.85 -6.82
N PHE A 550 1.64 -23.70 -7.71
CA PHE A 550 2.54 -23.34 -8.80
C PHE A 550 1.83 -22.97 -10.11
N ALA A 551 0.50 -22.86 -10.14
CA ALA A 551 -0.23 -22.45 -11.34
C ALA A 551 0.16 -21.05 -11.81
N GLY A 552 0.60 -20.17 -10.89
CA GLY A 552 1.03 -18.80 -11.19
C GLY A 552 2.52 -18.58 -11.31
N ALA A 553 3.35 -19.36 -10.60
CA ALA A 553 4.79 -19.19 -10.55
C ALA A 553 5.47 -20.54 -10.32
N GLY A 554 6.69 -20.71 -10.84
CA GLY A 554 7.45 -21.96 -10.71
C GLY A 554 8.01 -22.23 -9.31
N TYR A 555 7.80 -21.32 -8.36
CA TYR A 555 8.23 -21.46 -6.97
C TYR A 555 7.34 -20.62 -6.03
N THR A 556 7.40 -20.91 -4.74
CA THR A 556 6.78 -20.11 -3.67
C THR A 556 7.67 -20.14 -2.43
N GLY A 557 7.51 -19.18 -1.52
CA GLY A 557 8.39 -19.04 -0.36
C GLY A 557 7.68 -18.53 0.88
N ILE A 558 8.21 -18.94 2.04
CA ILE A 558 7.95 -18.28 3.32
C ILE A 558 9.28 -17.87 3.97
N GLY A 559 9.30 -16.74 4.66
CA GLY A 559 10.52 -16.20 5.29
C GLY A 559 10.28 -15.65 6.68
N LYS A 560 11.28 -15.68 7.56
CA LYS A 560 11.20 -15.12 8.92
C LYS A 560 12.50 -14.42 9.28
N SER A 561 12.40 -13.20 9.81
CA SER A 561 13.54 -12.49 10.38
C SER A 561 13.96 -13.14 11.71
N VAL A 562 15.26 -13.36 11.90
CA VAL A 562 15.79 -14.10 13.05
C VAL A 562 16.70 -13.24 13.92
N GLY A 563 17.54 -12.38 13.32
CA GLY A 563 18.45 -11.49 14.05
C GLY A 563 19.24 -12.19 15.16
N ALA A 564 20.14 -13.12 14.80
CA ALA A 564 20.81 -13.99 15.77
C ALA A 564 22.30 -14.23 15.49
N ASP A 565 23.02 -14.57 16.56
CA ASP A 565 24.38 -15.13 16.51
C ASP A 565 24.29 -16.66 16.58
N TRP A 566 24.71 -17.32 15.51
CA TRP A 566 24.76 -18.77 15.34
C TRP A 566 26.18 -19.34 15.33
N THR A 567 27.19 -18.59 15.76
CA THR A 567 28.60 -19.03 15.78
C THR A 567 28.85 -20.27 16.65
N ALA A 568 27.96 -20.55 17.60
CA ALA A 568 28.01 -21.73 18.47
C ALA A 568 27.43 -23.00 17.85
N PHE A 569 26.76 -22.91 16.71
CA PHE A 569 26.04 -24.01 16.05
C PHE A 569 26.76 -24.47 14.78
N SER A 570 26.42 -25.65 14.29
CA SER A 570 27.09 -26.30 13.16
C SER A 570 26.17 -26.62 11.98
N ALA A 571 24.86 -26.68 12.23
CA ALA A 571 23.85 -26.99 11.23
C ALA A 571 22.54 -26.24 11.50
N LEU A 572 21.73 -26.11 10.46
CA LEU A 572 20.32 -25.78 10.57
C LEU A 572 19.50 -27.06 10.44
N LYS A 573 18.57 -27.27 11.36
CA LYS A 573 17.69 -28.44 11.42
C LYS A 573 16.23 -28.03 11.38
N LEU A 574 15.43 -28.88 10.75
CA LEU A 574 13.97 -28.86 10.81
C LEU A 574 13.42 -30.25 10.52
N TRP A 575 12.30 -30.61 11.12
CA TRP A 575 11.55 -31.78 10.68
C TRP A 575 10.75 -31.42 9.42
N LEU A 576 10.82 -32.26 8.38
CA LEU A 576 10.09 -32.07 7.13
C LEU A 576 9.39 -33.35 6.72
N LYS A 577 8.08 -33.26 6.49
CA LYS A 577 7.27 -34.27 5.82
C LYS A 577 6.80 -33.72 4.48
N GLY A 578 7.38 -34.26 3.42
CA GLY A 578 7.00 -33.95 2.05
C GLY A 578 5.69 -34.63 1.64
N ASP A 579 5.24 -34.31 0.43
CA ASP A 579 3.98 -34.78 -0.15
C ASP A 579 4.16 -35.94 -1.15
N GLY A 580 5.40 -36.39 -1.37
CA GLY A 580 5.72 -37.47 -2.30
C GLY A 580 6.01 -36.99 -3.72
N SER A 581 5.96 -35.68 -3.98
CA SER A 581 6.24 -35.11 -5.28
C SER A 581 7.73 -35.09 -5.66
N THR A 582 8.01 -34.77 -6.92
CA THR A 582 9.37 -34.46 -7.41
C THR A 582 9.77 -33.00 -7.18
N ASN A 583 8.95 -32.22 -6.47
CA ASN A 583 9.21 -30.82 -6.17
C ASN A 583 10.40 -30.69 -5.19
N GLY A 584 11.08 -29.55 -5.26
CA GLY A 584 12.23 -29.24 -4.41
C GLY A 584 11.87 -28.36 -3.23
N ALA A 585 12.66 -28.43 -2.17
CA ALA A 585 12.67 -27.46 -1.09
C ALA A 585 14.07 -26.84 -0.95
N THR A 586 14.12 -25.52 -0.83
CA THR A 586 15.35 -24.76 -0.61
C THR A 586 15.27 -24.08 0.74
N ILE A 587 16.16 -24.47 1.64
CA ILE A 587 16.39 -23.83 2.93
C ILE A 587 17.41 -22.73 2.70
N GLN A 588 17.08 -21.50 3.02
CA GLN A 588 17.95 -20.34 2.81
C GLN A 588 18.23 -19.62 4.14
N VAL A 589 19.47 -19.22 4.33
CA VAL A 589 19.93 -18.37 5.43
C VAL A 589 20.49 -17.09 4.84
N VAL A 590 20.01 -15.95 5.33
CA VAL A 590 20.56 -14.63 5.00
C VAL A 590 21.44 -14.20 6.15
N ALA A 591 22.70 -13.90 5.84
CA ALA A 591 23.69 -13.58 6.84
C ALA A 591 24.65 -12.53 6.29
N LYS A 592 24.85 -11.43 7.03
CA LYS A 592 25.73 -10.33 6.63
C LYS A 592 25.49 -9.81 5.19
N GLY A 593 24.24 -9.83 4.74
CA GLY A 593 23.85 -9.39 3.39
C GLY A 593 23.98 -10.42 2.27
N ALA A 594 24.58 -11.59 2.53
CA ALA A 594 24.71 -12.68 1.57
C ALA A 594 23.60 -13.74 1.76
N TYR A 595 23.18 -14.36 0.67
CA TYR A 595 22.12 -15.37 0.64
C TYR A 595 22.72 -16.76 0.44
N PHE A 596 22.49 -17.68 1.38
CA PHE A 596 23.04 -19.03 1.33
C PHE A 596 21.92 -20.07 1.27
N GLU A 597 22.03 -21.04 0.37
CA GLU A 597 21.00 -22.03 0.07
C GLU A 597 21.49 -23.48 0.31
N TYR A 598 20.58 -24.29 0.84
CA TYR A 598 20.68 -25.74 0.96
C TYR A 598 19.43 -26.39 0.37
N ASN A 599 19.61 -27.32 -0.57
CA ASN A 599 18.50 -27.91 -1.32
C ASN A 599 18.21 -29.35 -0.85
N THR A 600 16.93 -29.67 -0.69
CA THR A 600 16.42 -31.01 -0.36
C THR A 600 15.16 -31.33 -1.18
N GLY A 601 14.67 -32.57 -1.11
CA GLY A 601 13.49 -33.02 -1.88
C GLY A 601 12.23 -33.20 -1.04
N LEU A 602 11.07 -33.19 -1.69
CA LEU A 602 9.75 -33.37 -1.05
C LEU A 602 9.16 -34.78 -1.20
N SER A 603 9.94 -35.76 -1.61
CA SER A 603 9.45 -37.13 -1.85
C SER A 603 9.20 -37.95 -0.58
N ASN A 604 9.74 -37.53 0.57
CA ASN A 604 9.60 -38.27 1.83
C ASN A 604 8.27 -37.96 2.53
N THR A 605 7.30 -38.87 2.42
CA THR A 605 5.99 -38.76 3.07
C THR A 605 5.96 -39.26 4.51
N ALA A 606 7.02 -39.89 5.03
CA ALA A 606 7.06 -40.35 6.41
C ALA A 606 7.36 -39.20 7.41
N GLY A 607 8.04 -38.16 6.93
CA GLY A 607 8.61 -37.12 7.80
C GLY A 607 9.97 -37.55 8.35
N ALA A 608 10.95 -36.66 8.31
CA ALA A 608 12.25 -36.87 8.91
C ALA A 608 12.91 -35.54 9.28
N GLU A 609 13.85 -35.58 10.22
CA GLU A 609 14.73 -34.44 10.46
C GLU A 609 15.66 -34.24 9.25
N VAL A 610 15.61 -33.04 8.67
CA VAL A 610 16.59 -32.55 7.72
C VAL A 610 17.64 -31.79 8.52
N ALA A 611 18.88 -32.28 8.49
CA ALA A 611 20.03 -31.58 9.06
C ALA A 611 20.88 -31.02 7.92
N ALA A 612 20.91 -29.70 7.78
CA ALA A 612 21.68 -28.98 6.78
C ALA A 612 22.93 -28.38 7.43
N PRO A 613 24.11 -29.00 7.31
CA PRO A 613 25.34 -28.46 7.88
C PRO A 613 25.67 -27.09 7.25
N PHE A 614 26.07 -26.10 8.05
CA PHE A 614 26.39 -24.76 7.52
C PHE A 614 27.52 -24.80 6.47
N SER A 615 28.42 -25.77 6.58
CA SER A 615 29.49 -26.01 5.59
C SER A 615 28.99 -26.49 4.22
N GLU A 616 27.74 -26.95 4.11
CA GLU A 616 27.14 -27.42 2.85
C GLU A 616 26.26 -26.37 2.17
N PHE A 617 25.95 -25.28 2.86
CA PHE A 617 25.27 -24.14 2.26
C PHE A 617 26.15 -23.48 1.20
N LYS A 618 25.52 -23.03 0.11
CA LYS A 618 26.21 -22.34 -0.99
C LYS A 618 25.56 -20.99 -1.24
N PRO A 619 26.31 -19.96 -1.67
CA PRO A 619 25.70 -18.72 -2.12
C PRO A 619 24.61 -18.99 -3.14
N ALA A 620 23.49 -18.27 -3.02
CA ALA A 620 22.37 -18.37 -3.93
C ALA A 620 22.85 -18.08 -5.36
N PRO A 621 22.41 -18.83 -6.39
CA PRO A 621 22.96 -18.69 -7.74
C PRO A 621 22.81 -17.29 -8.36
N TRP A 622 21.82 -16.54 -7.90
CA TRP A 622 21.51 -15.18 -8.34
C TRP A 622 22.26 -14.10 -7.52
N ASP A 623 22.83 -14.45 -6.36
CA ASP A 623 23.62 -13.55 -5.52
C ASP A 623 25.07 -13.51 -6.01
N THR A 624 25.26 -12.93 -7.19
CA THR A 624 26.56 -12.90 -7.87
C THR A 624 27.61 -12.05 -7.15
N GLY A 625 27.18 -11.11 -6.31
CA GLY A 625 28.06 -10.27 -5.49
C GLY A 625 28.83 -11.04 -4.41
N HIS A 626 28.23 -12.13 -3.92
CA HIS A 626 28.82 -13.01 -2.89
C HIS A 626 29.21 -14.38 -3.47
N ALA A 627 29.42 -14.45 -4.78
CA ALA A 627 29.78 -15.69 -5.47
C ALA A 627 31.09 -16.27 -4.90
N GLY A 628 31.01 -17.48 -4.34
CA GLY A 628 32.15 -18.20 -3.78
C GLY A 628 32.40 -17.98 -2.27
N GLU A 629 31.57 -17.18 -1.61
CA GLU A 629 31.60 -17.06 -0.16
C GLU A 629 31.12 -18.35 0.54
N LEU A 630 31.44 -18.48 1.82
CA LEU A 630 31.02 -19.59 2.68
C LEU A 630 30.21 -19.03 3.84
N LEU A 631 29.22 -19.78 4.30
CA LEU A 631 28.50 -19.50 5.54
C LEU A 631 29.42 -19.82 6.74
N ASP A 632 30.37 -18.92 7.00
CA ASP A 632 31.41 -19.05 8.02
C ASP A 632 31.03 -18.35 9.33
N ALA A 633 31.93 -18.36 10.32
CA ALA A 633 31.69 -17.76 11.63
C ALA A 633 31.40 -16.25 11.57
N ALA A 634 31.95 -15.51 10.59
CA ALA A 634 31.67 -14.08 10.47
C ALA A 634 30.25 -13.83 9.96
N HIS A 635 29.76 -14.68 9.06
CA HIS A 635 28.37 -14.65 8.61
C HIS A 635 27.43 -15.12 9.72
N LEU A 636 27.73 -16.24 10.37
CA LEU A 636 26.91 -16.81 11.44
C LEU A 636 26.76 -15.87 12.64
N ALA A 637 27.69 -14.93 12.86
CA ALA A 637 27.55 -13.91 13.90
C ALA A 637 26.42 -12.89 13.62
N GLU A 638 25.99 -12.77 12.35
CA GLU A 638 25.04 -11.76 11.87
C GLU A 638 23.98 -12.38 10.95
N VAL A 639 23.28 -13.41 11.45
CA VAL A 639 22.17 -14.04 10.74
C VAL A 639 20.94 -13.14 10.84
N SER A 640 20.42 -12.70 9.69
CA SER A 640 19.29 -11.78 9.62
C SER A 640 17.97 -12.47 9.32
N ALA A 641 17.97 -13.54 8.50
CA ALA A 641 16.73 -14.21 8.10
C ALA A 641 16.91 -15.70 7.77
N PHE A 642 15.79 -16.42 7.86
CA PHE A 642 15.58 -17.77 7.38
C PHE A 642 14.46 -17.77 6.33
N ASN A 643 14.63 -18.48 5.21
CA ASN A 643 13.56 -18.69 4.23
C ASN A 643 13.43 -20.18 3.85
N LEU A 644 12.20 -20.61 3.57
CA LEU A 644 11.88 -21.91 3.03
C LEU A 644 11.12 -21.74 1.72
N TYR A 645 11.79 -22.04 0.60
CA TYR A 645 11.20 -22.02 -0.73
C TYR A 645 10.82 -23.42 -1.18
N LEU A 646 9.70 -23.54 -1.88
CA LEU A 646 9.28 -24.74 -2.59
C LEU A 646 9.33 -24.46 -4.09
N GLY A 647 9.93 -25.36 -4.87
CA GLY A 647 10.13 -25.21 -6.31
C GLY A 647 9.44 -26.31 -7.12
N TYR A 648 8.82 -25.94 -8.24
CA TYR A 648 8.09 -26.87 -9.10
C TYR A 648 9.02 -27.85 -9.82
N GLY A 649 8.86 -29.13 -9.51
CA GLY A 649 9.59 -30.24 -10.10
C GLY A 649 8.88 -30.91 -11.28
N GLY A 650 7.85 -30.27 -11.85
CA GLY A 650 7.24 -30.66 -13.12
C GLY A 650 6.04 -31.61 -13.07
N THR A 651 5.60 -32.06 -11.88
CA THR A 651 4.52 -33.07 -11.77
C THR A 651 3.35 -32.68 -10.88
N THR A 652 3.62 -32.00 -9.77
CA THR A 652 2.60 -31.67 -8.75
C THR A 652 2.50 -30.16 -8.62
N ALA A 653 1.43 -29.58 -9.14
CA ALA A 653 1.26 -28.12 -9.16
C ALA A 653 0.75 -27.58 -7.81
N THR A 654 0.00 -28.38 -7.04
CA THR A 654 -0.54 -28.01 -5.73
C THR A 654 -0.30 -29.11 -4.71
N GLY A 655 -0.01 -28.73 -3.47
CA GLY A 655 0.31 -29.70 -2.42
C GLY A 655 0.41 -29.06 -1.05
N THR A 656 0.74 -29.87 -0.04
CA THR A 656 0.98 -29.40 1.33
C THR A 656 2.09 -30.22 1.94
N VAL A 657 3.11 -29.54 2.46
CA VAL A 657 4.20 -30.13 3.22
C VAL A 657 4.09 -29.71 4.67
N TYR A 658 4.70 -30.48 5.57
CA TYR A 658 4.67 -30.18 7.00
C TYR A 658 6.06 -29.98 7.56
N VAL A 659 6.22 -28.97 8.41
CA VAL A 659 7.49 -28.56 9.00
C VAL A 659 7.34 -28.45 10.51
N ASP A 660 8.37 -28.83 11.26
CA ASP A 660 8.40 -28.61 12.72
C ASP A 660 9.84 -28.37 13.23
N ASP A 661 9.96 -27.79 14.43
CA ASP A 661 11.20 -27.57 15.19
C ASP A 661 12.37 -26.97 14.37
N ILE A 662 12.17 -25.77 13.79
CA ILE A 662 13.20 -25.07 12.99
C ILE A 662 14.24 -24.44 13.91
N ARG A 663 15.49 -24.89 13.84
CA ARG A 663 16.55 -24.47 14.77
C ARG A 663 17.97 -24.66 14.25
N ALA A 664 18.88 -23.78 14.63
CA ALA A 664 20.32 -24.00 14.55
C ALA A 664 20.79 -24.90 15.71
N GLU A 665 21.68 -25.86 15.42
CA GLU A 665 22.20 -26.85 16.39
C GLU A 665 23.69 -27.15 16.20
#